data_AF-A0A6C0HGN2-F1
#
_entry.id   AF-A0A6C0HGN2-F1
#
_cell.length_a   1.000
_cell.length_b   1.000
_cell.length_c   1.000
_cell.angle_alpha   90.00
_cell.angle_beta   90.00
_cell.angle_gamma   90.00
#
_symmetry.space_group_name_H-M   'P 1'
#
loop_
_entity.id
_entity.type
_entity.pdbx_description
1 polymer ?
#
loop_
_entity_poly.entity_id
_entity_poly.type
_entity_poly.pdbx_seq_one_letter_code
_entity_poly.pdbx_strand_id
1 'polypeptide(L)'
;MESKELNIVDLIENNPITKLSSDYNVKLLQKIKEQFTDFEQQLFLSSFYCYLNHHPTNDFVIDLDSVWKWMGFQSKYNAKRVLERNFTIEKDYKNPLRSPAKQTIHTKGGHNKEIFMLNVKTFKSLCLKADTKKADEIHDYFLKMEHIIQESINEESNDLRNQLTIKTIQLTEQTIQLENVEKDKELLKEKTIIDQFPLNTQCIYIGKIDNKTLGIPGHKMYHETVIKFGQSNNLAERVKCHKKTYENFRLYAAFKVKNKIEIENAIKKHPILKTRLRLITLIDDITYRELLALNEEEFTIEKMEEYIKEIIKQNEYNVENYNLLLQKNALLEEENYAFKLANNEKDKKINELSQKLENYSDTNMNDITIVSKNKISNKYGICKFGYFLYVFQYENMRFICSITRQKDFDSICSTLLNLYPSGSMIYKQIVNASFSEKNMYFLLKRTMTLLGSNKFEGTFENVKTIIDITVSLEKLLTEKSTDLPQLLTIMKNEPINNVPVIVNYVDPETPQVKKAKRSIDQINKETGAIIKTYESIEAAGRSLGLTTGTAIGIALREKRVCQGFIWRYTGVSREEQYNEQPVIKVCCSTGNKTYFKTITDAAKDVNISSPALRQRIITQVHLLDHHWIFNKDIKPTHYS
;
A
#
# COMPACT_ATOMS: atom_id res chain seq x y z
N MET A 1 -28.90 13.55 62.33
CA MET A 1 -28.91 15.00 62.63
C MET A 1 -30.37 15.37 62.78
N GLU A 2 -30.81 15.78 63.98
CA GLU A 2 -32.20 16.16 64.22
C GLU A 2 -32.61 17.29 63.27
N SER A 3 -33.67 17.07 62.50
CA SER A 3 -34.32 18.11 61.68
C SER A 3 -34.94 19.14 62.63
N LYS A 4 -34.17 20.17 63.01
CA LYS A 4 -34.69 21.31 63.77
C LYS A 4 -35.76 22.01 62.93
N GLU A 5 -36.90 22.29 63.56
CA GLU A 5 -37.99 23.08 62.99
C GLU A 5 -37.48 24.46 62.55
N LEU A 6 -37.80 24.85 61.31
CA LEU A 6 -37.44 26.14 60.75
C LEU A 6 -38.64 27.08 60.83
N ASN A 7 -38.56 28.09 61.69
CA ASN A 7 -39.51 29.20 61.67
C ASN A 7 -39.17 30.14 60.51
N ILE A 8 -39.75 29.85 59.35
CA ILE A 8 -39.49 30.62 58.13
C ILE A 8 -39.99 32.07 58.24
N VAL A 9 -41.01 32.35 59.06
CA VAL A 9 -41.52 33.71 59.27
C VAL A 9 -40.53 34.55 60.07
N ASP A 10 -39.95 33.98 61.13
CA ASP A 10 -38.92 34.63 61.94
C ASP A 10 -37.63 34.88 61.12
N LEU A 11 -37.26 33.94 60.25
CA LEU A 11 -36.15 34.09 59.31
C LEU A 11 -36.38 35.23 58.30
N ILE A 12 -37.63 35.45 57.87
CA ILE A 12 -38.02 36.54 56.98
C ILE A 12 -38.03 37.88 57.74
N GLU A 13 -38.61 37.93 58.94
CA GLU A 13 -38.84 39.19 59.65
C GLU A 13 -37.60 39.72 60.38
N ASN A 14 -36.64 38.87 60.79
CA ASN A 14 -35.56 39.24 61.72
C ASN A 14 -34.10 39.03 61.22
N ASN A 15 -33.85 38.77 59.93
CA ASN A 15 -32.49 38.49 59.43
C ASN A 15 -31.61 39.75 59.23
N PRO A 16 -30.33 39.77 59.68
CA PRO A 16 -29.41 40.88 59.43
C PRO A 16 -28.84 40.85 57.99
N ILE A 17 -29.04 41.94 57.24
CA ILE A 17 -28.70 42.17 55.82
C ILE A 17 -27.18 42.27 55.55
N THR A 18 -26.34 41.48 56.22
CA THR A 18 -24.88 41.67 56.16
C THR A 18 -24.14 40.36 55.99
N LYS A 19 -24.13 39.82 54.76
CA LYS A 19 -23.07 38.95 54.19
C LYS A 19 -23.50 38.44 52.81
N LEU A 20 -23.50 39.32 51.82
CA LEU A 20 -23.44 38.92 50.42
C LEU A 20 -21.99 39.21 49.97
N SER A 21 -21.23 38.13 49.75
CA SER A 21 -19.81 38.15 49.37
C SER A 21 -19.58 38.95 48.08
N SER A 22 -18.45 39.66 47.96
CA SER A 22 -18.11 40.56 46.86
C SER A 22 -17.71 39.87 45.55
N ASP A 23 -17.51 38.55 45.56
CA ASP A 23 -16.66 37.92 44.53
C ASP A 23 -17.44 37.07 43.49
N TYR A 24 -18.74 36.83 43.67
CA TYR A 24 -19.58 36.17 42.65
C TYR A 24 -21.02 36.72 42.64
N ASN A 25 -21.57 36.93 41.43
CA ASN A 25 -22.91 37.47 41.14
C ASN A 25 -23.15 38.94 41.58
N VAL A 26 -22.13 39.78 41.51
CA VAL A 26 -22.22 41.22 41.87
C VAL A 26 -23.39 41.91 41.16
N LYS A 27 -23.66 41.59 39.90
CA LYS A 27 -24.74 42.20 39.11
C LYS A 27 -26.13 41.81 39.61
N LEU A 28 -26.38 40.52 39.84
CA LEU A 28 -27.67 40.04 40.39
C LEU A 28 -27.91 40.62 41.78
N LEU A 29 -26.89 40.62 42.64
CA LEU A 29 -26.99 41.14 44.00
C LEU A 29 -27.19 42.66 44.02
N GLN A 30 -26.57 43.39 43.09
CA GLN A 30 -26.80 44.82 42.90
C GLN A 30 -28.24 45.09 42.44
N LYS A 31 -28.74 44.36 41.44
CA LYS A 31 -30.13 44.49 40.97
C LYS A 31 -31.14 44.16 42.07
N ILE A 32 -30.89 43.12 42.87
CA ILE A 32 -31.73 42.80 44.04
C ILE A 32 -31.70 43.97 45.04
N LYS A 33 -30.53 44.51 45.38
CA LYS A 33 -30.39 45.62 46.33
C LYS A 33 -31.08 46.91 45.84
N GLU A 34 -31.03 47.19 44.55
CA GLU A 34 -31.57 48.43 43.97
C GLU A 34 -33.06 48.34 43.64
N GLN A 35 -33.56 47.16 43.25
CA GLN A 35 -34.92 47.01 42.74
C GLN A 35 -35.88 46.36 43.75
N PHE A 36 -35.41 45.58 44.72
CA PHE A 36 -36.28 44.95 45.73
C PHE A 36 -36.48 45.84 46.95
N THR A 37 -37.70 45.84 47.47
CA THR A 37 -38.02 46.42 48.80
C THR A 37 -37.35 45.61 49.91
N ASP A 38 -37.21 46.19 51.11
CA ASP A 38 -36.61 45.50 52.26
C ASP A 38 -37.29 44.14 52.56
N PHE A 39 -38.62 44.09 52.42
CA PHE A 39 -39.41 42.86 52.58
C PHE A 39 -39.09 41.82 51.50
N GLU A 40 -38.99 42.24 50.23
CA GLU A 40 -38.62 41.35 49.13
C GLU A 40 -37.18 40.84 49.25
N GLN A 41 -36.25 41.68 49.73
CA GLN A 41 -34.86 41.28 50.00
C GLN A 41 -34.79 40.23 51.12
N GLN A 42 -35.57 40.42 52.19
CA GLN A 42 -35.71 39.44 53.28
C GLN A 42 -36.30 38.11 52.79
N LEU A 43 -37.31 38.17 51.92
CA LEU A 43 -37.91 37.00 51.31
C LEU A 43 -36.90 36.26 50.41
N PHE A 44 -36.02 36.99 49.74
CA PHE A 44 -34.93 36.42 48.93
C PHE A 44 -33.91 35.71 49.81
N LEU A 45 -33.39 36.38 50.85
CA LEU A 45 -32.43 35.79 51.78
C LEU A 45 -32.97 34.54 52.47
N SER A 46 -34.24 34.55 52.87
CA SER A 46 -34.90 33.41 53.51
C SER A 46 -35.09 32.25 52.54
N SER A 47 -35.53 32.54 51.31
CA SER A 47 -35.67 31.55 50.24
C SER A 47 -34.32 30.92 49.86
N PHE A 48 -33.26 31.75 49.81
CA PHE A 48 -31.89 31.33 49.54
C PHE A 48 -31.28 30.50 50.68
N TYR A 49 -31.50 30.89 51.93
CA TYR A 49 -31.12 30.11 53.10
C TYR A 49 -31.80 28.73 53.10
N CYS A 50 -33.10 28.68 52.79
CA CYS A 50 -33.81 27.40 52.66
C CYS A 50 -33.21 26.53 51.55
N TYR A 51 -32.82 27.14 50.42
CA TYR A 51 -32.20 26.44 49.30
C TYR A 51 -30.82 25.85 49.66
N LEU A 52 -29.99 26.56 50.43
CA LEU A 52 -28.65 26.10 50.82
C LEU A 52 -28.68 25.00 51.87
N ASN A 53 -29.62 25.07 52.82
CA ASN A 53 -29.59 24.24 54.03
C ASN A 53 -30.60 23.09 54.04
N HIS A 54 -31.59 23.09 53.14
CA HIS A 54 -32.66 22.10 53.12
C HIS A 54 -32.99 21.61 51.70
N HIS A 55 -33.25 20.31 51.56
CA HIS A 55 -33.72 19.74 50.31
C HIS A 55 -35.18 20.15 50.03
N PRO A 56 -35.51 20.66 48.84
CA PRO A 56 -36.81 21.29 48.58
C PRO A 56 -38.01 20.37 48.75
N THR A 57 -37.85 19.05 48.57
CA THR A 57 -38.93 18.06 48.65
C THR A 57 -38.81 17.05 49.79
N ASN A 58 -37.60 16.86 50.34
CA ASN A 58 -37.34 15.73 51.24
C ASN A 58 -37.34 16.17 52.71
N ASP A 59 -37.08 17.45 52.96
CA ASP A 59 -37.00 18.02 54.30
C ASP A 59 -38.29 18.76 54.65
N PHE A 60 -38.97 18.29 55.69
CA PHE A 60 -40.25 18.83 56.18
C PHE A 60 -40.00 19.76 57.36
N VAL A 61 -39.50 20.96 57.07
CA VAL A 61 -38.95 21.88 58.09
C VAL A 61 -39.89 23.05 58.44
N ILE A 62 -40.97 23.29 57.67
CA ILE A 62 -41.85 24.44 57.86
C ILE A 62 -43.16 24.02 58.54
N ASP A 63 -43.44 24.51 59.74
CA ASP A 63 -44.72 24.25 60.41
C ASP A 63 -45.82 25.16 59.87
N LEU A 64 -46.94 24.59 59.40
CA LEU A 64 -48.14 25.32 59.00
C LEU A 64 -48.62 26.28 60.07
N ASP A 65 -48.50 25.93 61.36
CA ASP A 65 -48.90 26.79 62.49
C ASP A 65 -48.14 28.12 62.55
N SER A 66 -46.89 28.14 62.06
CA SER A 66 -46.07 29.34 62.00
C SER A 66 -46.42 30.24 60.80
N VAL A 67 -46.91 29.68 59.69
CA VAL A 67 -47.05 30.40 58.41
C VAL A 67 -48.47 30.78 58.02
N TRP A 68 -49.52 30.12 58.54
CA TRP A 68 -50.89 30.35 58.02
C TRP A 68 -51.41 31.78 58.24
N LYS A 69 -51.09 32.40 59.38
CA LYS A 69 -51.43 33.80 59.65
C LYS A 69 -50.67 34.74 58.73
N TRP A 70 -49.38 34.48 58.56
CA TRP A 70 -48.50 35.25 57.71
C TRP A 70 -48.97 35.23 56.26
N MET A 71 -49.41 34.08 55.74
CA MET A 71 -50.04 33.95 54.42
C MET A 71 -51.41 34.64 54.29
N GLY A 72 -51.95 35.26 55.35
CA GLY A 72 -53.19 36.03 55.28
C GLY A 72 -54.48 35.21 55.36
N PHE A 73 -54.43 33.95 55.83
CA PHE A 73 -55.64 33.18 56.06
C PHE A 73 -56.40 33.68 57.30
N GLN A 74 -57.73 33.76 57.22
CA GLN A 74 -58.59 34.13 58.36
C GLN A 74 -58.58 33.10 59.50
N SER A 75 -58.30 31.83 59.19
CA SER A 75 -58.23 30.74 60.17
C SER A 75 -57.32 29.61 59.68
N LYS A 76 -56.72 28.87 60.63
CA LYS A 76 -55.94 27.64 60.35
C LYS A 76 -56.75 26.62 59.55
N TYR A 77 -58.05 26.53 59.80
CA TYR A 77 -58.96 25.62 59.08
C TYR A 77 -58.96 25.89 57.57
N ASN A 78 -58.99 27.17 57.16
CA ASN A 78 -58.96 27.53 55.74
C ASN A 78 -57.64 27.16 55.07
N ALA A 79 -56.51 27.38 55.75
CA ALA A 79 -55.19 26.98 55.26
C ALA A 79 -55.07 25.46 55.14
N LYS A 80 -55.53 24.71 56.15
CA LYS A 80 -55.59 23.24 56.14
C LYS A 80 -56.42 22.72 54.96
N ARG A 81 -57.60 23.29 54.72
CA ARG A 81 -58.47 22.88 53.60
C ARG A 81 -57.79 23.07 52.24
N VAL A 82 -57.04 24.16 52.06
CA VAL A 82 -56.28 24.40 50.81
C VAL A 82 -55.09 23.43 50.70
N LEU A 83 -54.43 23.12 51.81
CA LEU A 83 -53.35 22.14 51.87
C LEU A 83 -53.85 20.73 51.49
N GLU A 84 -54.89 20.23 52.15
CA GLU A 84 -55.44 18.88 51.93
C GLU A 84 -56.05 18.71 50.53
N ARG A 85 -56.62 19.78 49.96
CA ARG A 85 -57.22 19.75 48.62
C ARG A 85 -56.18 19.64 47.51
N ASN A 86 -55.01 20.25 47.68
CA ASN A 86 -54.04 20.45 46.59
C ASN A 86 -52.75 19.63 46.74
N PHE A 87 -52.50 19.05 47.91
CA PHE A 87 -51.22 18.40 48.25
C PHE A 87 -51.42 17.04 48.90
N THR A 88 -50.40 16.18 48.79
CA THR A 88 -50.44 14.78 49.22
C THR A 88 -49.66 14.53 50.52
N ILE A 89 -50.26 13.75 51.43
CA ILE A 89 -49.66 13.38 52.72
C ILE A 89 -48.42 12.49 52.49
N GLU A 90 -47.40 12.61 53.35
CA GLU A 90 -46.08 11.94 53.30
C GLU A 90 -45.19 12.29 52.11
N LYS A 91 -45.70 13.01 51.11
CA LYS A 91 -44.94 13.51 49.97
C LYS A 91 -44.74 15.02 50.04
N ASP A 92 -45.82 15.76 50.21
CA ASP A 92 -45.81 17.23 50.19
C ASP A 92 -45.81 17.81 51.62
N TYR A 93 -46.47 17.14 52.55
CA TYR A 93 -46.47 17.47 53.98
C TYR A 93 -46.63 16.23 54.86
N LYS A 94 -46.17 16.31 56.11
CA LYS A 94 -46.35 15.29 57.14
C LYS A 94 -47.32 15.77 58.19
N ASN A 95 -48.18 14.87 58.66
CA ASN A 95 -49.03 15.08 59.83
C ASN A 95 -48.59 14.08 60.92
N PRO A 96 -47.70 14.46 61.85
CA PRO A 96 -47.11 13.55 62.82
C PRO A 96 -48.12 12.89 63.80
N LEU A 97 -49.40 13.30 63.79
CA LEU A 97 -50.40 12.84 64.75
C LEU A 97 -51.41 11.84 64.20
N ARG A 98 -50.91 10.80 63.53
CA ARG A 98 -51.62 9.51 63.44
C ARG A 98 -50.92 8.44 64.28
N SER A 99 -50.92 8.62 65.60
CA SER A 99 -50.76 7.49 66.53
C SER A 99 -52.09 7.26 67.25
N PRO A 100 -52.89 6.23 66.92
CA PRO A 100 -53.97 5.78 67.77
C PRO A 100 -53.36 4.95 68.92
N ALA A 101 -52.60 5.59 69.79
CA ALA A 101 -51.96 4.92 70.93
C ALA A 101 -52.40 5.58 72.24
N LYS A 102 -53.32 4.89 72.93
CA LYS A 102 -53.78 5.07 74.33
C LYS A 102 -54.45 6.42 74.65
N GLN A 103 -55.76 6.49 74.41
CA GLN A 103 -56.64 7.34 75.21
C GLN A 103 -56.73 6.75 76.62
N THR A 104 -56.13 7.40 77.62
CA THR A 104 -56.46 7.10 79.02
C THR A 104 -57.84 7.67 79.31
N ILE A 105 -58.74 6.78 79.73
CA ILE A 105 -60.05 7.11 80.30
C ILE A 105 -59.78 8.12 81.42
N HIS A 106 -60.48 9.26 81.40
CA HIS A 106 -60.37 10.40 82.32
C HIS A 106 -59.42 11.54 81.90
N THR A 107 -59.95 12.45 81.07
CA THR A 107 -60.12 13.88 81.37
C THR A 107 -60.81 14.54 80.17
N LYS A 108 -61.94 15.22 80.40
CA LYS A 108 -62.67 15.95 79.36
C LYS A 108 -62.01 17.32 79.17
N GLY A 109 -61.48 17.58 77.98
CA GLY A 109 -61.12 18.96 77.56
C GLY A 109 -59.72 19.16 76.97
N GLY A 110 -59.32 18.37 75.97
CA GLY A 110 -58.14 18.66 75.16
C GLY A 110 -58.36 18.17 73.73
N HIS A 111 -58.42 19.08 72.75
CA HIS A 111 -58.37 18.69 71.34
C HIS A 111 -56.95 18.26 70.99
N ASN A 112 -56.79 17.15 70.25
CA ASN A 112 -55.49 16.73 69.74
C ASN A 112 -54.88 17.85 68.87
N LYS A 113 -53.70 18.36 69.24
CA LYS A 113 -53.04 19.47 68.52
C LYS A 113 -52.43 18.97 67.21
N GLU A 114 -53.15 18.99 66.10
CA GLU A 114 -52.59 18.61 64.78
C GLU A 114 -51.45 19.55 64.33
N ILE A 115 -50.28 18.98 64.02
CA ILE A 115 -49.10 19.69 63.49
C ILE A 115 -48.93 19.28 62.02
N PHE A 116 -48.73 20.24 61.12
CA PHE A 116 -48.55 19.98 59.70
C PHE A 116 -47.18 20.51 59.26
N MET A 117 -46.23 19.61 59.05
CA MET A 117 -44.87 19.95 58.61
C MET A 117 -44.80 19.90 57.10
N LEU A 118 -44.53 21.03 56.47
CA LEU A 118 -44.42 21.22 55.03
C LEU A 118 -42.95 21.14 54.60
N ASN A 119 -42.71 20.60 53.40
CA ASN A 119 -41.43 20.82 52.74
C ASN A 119 -41.39 22.21 52.07
N VAL A 120 -40.19 22.69 51.74
CA VAL A 120 -39.98 24.04 51.19
C VAL A 120 -40.73 24.25 49.87
N LYS A 121 -40.76 23.24 48.99
CA LYS A 121 -41.51 23.30 47.73
C LYS A 121 -43.01 23.44 47.96
N THR A 122 -43.56 22.68 48.90
CA THR A 122 -44.98 22.69 49.26
C THR A 122 -45.36 24.03 49.86
N PHE A 123 -44.54 24.62 50.73
CA PHE A 123 -44.81 25.97 51.25
C PHE A 123 -44.88 27.02 50.13
N LYS A 124 -43.90 27.04 49.21
CA LYS A 124 -43.93 27.95 48.06
C LYS A 124 -45.16 27.73 47.18
N SER A 125 -45.47 26.47 46.89
CA SER A 125 -46.65 26.09 46.09
C SER A 125 -47.97 26.43 46.79
N LEU A 126 -47.99 26.37 48.13
CA LEU A 126 -49.15 26.75 48.94
C LEU A 126 -49.35 28.25 48.91
N CYS A 127 -48.28 29.05 48.96
CA CYS A 127 -48.36 30.50 48.74
C CYS A 127 -48.93 30.83 47.35
N LEU A 128 -48.53 30.10 46.30
CA LEU A 128 -49.06 30.30 44.95
C LEU A 128 -50.52 29.85 44.75
N LYS A 129 -51.04 29.00 45.64
CA LYS A 129 -52.43 28.49 45.60
C LYS A 129 -53.32 29.10 46.67
N ALA A 130 -52.73 29.92 47.54
CA ALA A 130 -53.44 30.67 48.55
C ALA A 130 -54.12 31.84 47.85
N ASP A 131 -55.44 31.90 47.94
CA ASP A 131 -56.25 32.97 47.36
C ASP A 131 -56.39 34.10 48.40
N THR A 132 -55.25 34.72 48.72
CA THR A 132 -55.14 35.76 49.75
C THR A 132 -54.34 36.95 49.21
N LYS A 133 -54.61 38.15 49.74
CA LYS A 133 -53.85 39.35 49.33
C LYS A 133 -52.34 39.22 49.53
N LYS A 134 -51.92 38.53 50.60
CA LYS A 134 -50.50 38.30 50.86
C LYS A 134 -49.88 37.31 49.87
N ALA A 135 -50.66 36.33 49.43
CA ALA A 135 -50.23 35.41 48.38
C ALA A 135 -50.03 36.12 47.04
N ASP A 136 -50.89 37.08 46.70
CA ASP A 136 -50.73 37.92 45.51
C ASP A 136 -49.43 38.75 45.58
N GLU A 137 -49.12 39.38 46.73
CA GLU A 137 -47.83 40.09 46.93
C GLU A 137 -46.61 39.17 46.76
N ILE A 138 -46.71 37.91 47.25
CA ILE A 138 -45.66 36.91 47.09
C ILE A 138 -45.53 36.47 45.61
N HIS A 139 -46.63 36.43 44.87
CA HIS A 139 -46.63 36.12 43.44
C HIS A 139 -45.90 37.19 42.63
N ASP A 140 -46.22 38.47 42.85
CA ASP A 140 -45.56 39.60 42.20
C ASP A 140 -44.06 39.60 42.47
N TYR A 141 -43.67 39.30 43.71
CA TYR A 141 -42.26 39.11 44.08
C TYR A 141 -41.59 37.99 43.28
N PHE A 142 -42.24 36.83 43.09
CA PHE A 142 -41.67 35.74 42.30
C PHE A 142 -41.51 36.10 40.82
N LEU A 143 -42.47 36.81 40.23
CA LEU A 143 -42.37 37.32 38.85
C LEU A 143 -41.22 38.31 38.70
N LYS A 144 -41.09 39.23 39.66
CA LYS A 144 -40.00 40.22 39.69
C LYS A 144 -38.64 39.54 39.85
N MET A 145 -38.53 38.52 40.69
CA MET A 145 -37.32 37.72 40.83
C MET A 145 -36.95 36.98 39.54
N GLU A 146 -37.92 36.32 38.90
CA GLU A 146 -37.69 35.62 37.63
C GLU A 146 -37.16 36.58 36.57
N HIS A 147 -37.75 37.77 36.47
CA HIS A 147 -37.30 38.81 35.53
C HIS A 147 -35.84 39.23 35.80
N ILE A 148 -35.50 39.58 37.04
CA ILE A 148 -34.14 40.02 37.40
C ILE A 148 -33.12 38.89 37.18
N ILE A 149 -33.47 37.65 37.52
CA ILE A 149 -32.60 36.49 37.30
C ILE A 149 -32.36 36.30 35.79
N GLN A 150 -33.42 36.32 34.98
CA GLN A 150 -33.29 36.15 33.53
C GLN A 150 -32.48 37.28 32.88
N GLU A 151 -32.69 38.52 33.31
CA GLU A 151 -31.93 39.68 32.86
C GLU A 151 -30.45 39.53 33.23
N SER A 152 -30.15 39.18 34.47
CA SER A 152 -28.77 38.97 34.95
C SER A 152 -28.06 37.85 34.19
N ILE A 153 -28.76 36.73 33.94
CA ILE A 153 -28.23 35.61 33.14
C ILE A 153 -27.93 36.07 31.71
N ASN A 154 -28.83 36.83 31.09
CA ASN A 154 -28.64 37.33 29.73
C ASN A 154 -27.46 38.30 29.65
N GLU A 155 -27.32 39.22 30.60
CA GLU A 155 -26.18 40.14 30.68
C GLU A 155 -24.85 39.41 30.88
N GLU A 156 -24.77 38.47 31.82
CA GLU A 156 -23.57 37.67 32.06
C GLU A 156 -23.21 36.81 30.83
N SER A 157 -24.21 36.22 30.17
CA SER A 157 -24.02 35.45 28.93
C SER A 157 -23.48 36.32 27.79
N ASN A 158 -24.01 37.53 27.62
CA ASN A 158 -23.53 38.48 26.62
C ASN A 158 -22.09 38.94 26.90
N ASP A 159 -21.77 39.25 28.15
CA ASP A 159 -20.40 39.62 28.54
C ASP A 159 -19.41 38.49 28.31
N LEU A 160 -19.77 37.25 28.67
CA LEU A 160 -18.96 36.07 28.40
C LEU A 160 -18.75 35.88 26.89
N ARG A 161 -19.80 36.05 26.08
CA ARG A 161 -19.72 35.95 24.61
C ARG A 161 -18.78 37.03 24.04
N ASN A 162 -18.84 38.25 24.56
CA ASN A 162 -17.94 39.33 24.15
C ASN A 162 -16.49 39.01 24.52
N GLN A 163 -16.24 38.54 25.75
CA GLN A 163 -14.90 38.13 26.20
C GLN A 163 -14.32 37.00 25.34
N LEU A 164 -15.13 35.98 25.02
CA LEU A 164 -14.73 34.89 24.14
C LEU A 164 -14.40 35.37 22.73
N THR A 165 -15.19 36.31 22.22
CA THR A 165 -14.99 36.91 20.90
C THR A 165 -13.66 37.67 20.84
N ILE A 166 -13.40 38.54 21.83
CA ILE A 166 -12.14 39.28 21.95
C ILE A 166 -10.94 38.33 22.06
N LYS A 167 -11.05 37.30 22.91
CA LYS A 167 -9.98 36.32 23.09
C LYS A 167 -9.72 35.51 21.80
N THR A 168 -10.77 35.19 21.04
CA THR A 168 -10.64 34.52 19.74
C THR A 168 -9.91 35.40 18.74
N ILE A 169 -10.27 36.68 18.63
CA ILE A 169 -9.59 37.64 17.74
C ILE A 169 -8.11 37.75 18.11
N GLN A 170 -7.79 37.92 19.41
CA GLN A 170 -6.41 37.98 19.89
C GLN A 170 -5.60 36.72 19.54
N LEU A 171 -6.19 35.53 19.72
CA LEU A 171 -5.54 34.28 19.35
C LEU A 171 -5.28 34.19 17.84
N THR A 172 -6.23 34.64 17.01
CA THR A 172 -6.06 34.66 15.55
C THR A 172 -4.96 35.62 15.12
N GLU A 173 -4.90 36.82 15.72
CA GLU A 173 -3.83 37.80 15.44
C GLU A 173 -2.46 37.27 15.87
N GLN A 174 -2.36 36.66 17.05
CA GLN A 174 -1.13 36.01 17.51
C GLN A 174 -0.68 34.89 16.56
N THR A 175 -1.62 34.08 16.07
CA THR A 175 -1.30 32.98 15.12
C THR A 175 -0.76 33.55 13.81
N ILE A 176 -1.41 34.57 13.25
CA ILE A 176 -0.95 35.25 12.02
C ILE A 176 0.44 35.88 12.22
N GLN A 177 0.68 36.52 13.37
CA GLN A 177 2.00 37.08 13.70
C GLN A 177 3.07 36.00 13.77
N LEU A 178 2.80 34.87 14.43
CA LEU A 178 3.73 33.74 14.50
C LEU A 178 4.04 33.15 13.12
N GLU A 179 3.02 32.94 12.28
CA GLU A 179 3.20 32.46 10.91
C GLU A 179 4.07 33.41 10.06
N ASN A 180 3.89 34.72 10.20
CA ASN A 180 4.68 35.71 9.49
C ASN A 180 6.15 35.70 9.96
N VAL A 181 6.37 35.65 11.27
CA VAL A 181 7.72 35.54 11.84
C VAL A 181 8.44 34.28 11.37
N GLU A 182 7.72 33.15 11.28
CA GLU A 182 8.30 31.89 10.79
C GLU A 182 8.66 31.97 9.30
N LYS A 183 7.80 32.56 8.47
CA LYS A 183 8.08 32.82 7.05
C LYS A 183 9.31 33.72 6.88
N ASP A 184 9.42 34.80 7.65
CA ASP A 184 10.58 35.71 7.61
C ASP A 184 11.87 35.00 8.01
N LYS A 185 11.81 34.12 9.02
CA LYS A 185 12.94 33.29 9.44
C LYS A 185 13.38 32.31 8.35
N GLU A 186 12.44 31.67 7.65
CA GLU A 186 12.74 30.80 6.50
C GLU A 186 13.39 31.57 5.35
N LEU A 187 12.87 32.77 5.02
CA LEU A 187 13.43 33.64 3.99
C LEU A 187 14.85 34.10 4.33
N LEU A 188 15.09 34.49 5.58
CA LEU A 188 16.41 34.89 6.05
C LEU A 188 17.41 33.73 6.00
N LYS A 189 16.98 32.53 6.42
CA LYS A 189 17.79 31.31 6.35
C LYS A 189 18.16 31.00 4.90
N GLU A 190 17.20 31.01 3.99
CA GLU A 190 17.44 30.79 2.57
C GLU A 190 18.43 31.81 1.98
N LYS A 191 18.23 33.11 2.27
CA LYS A 191 19.14 34.17 1.81
C LYS A 191 20.56 33.95 2.32
N THR A 192 20.70 33.62 3.61
CA THR A 192 22.00 33.32 4.23
C THR A 192 22.68 32.11 3.56
N ILE A 193 21.92 31.06 3.25
CA ILE A 193 22.47 29.90 2.52
C ILE A 193 22.89 30.32 1.11
N ILE A 194 22.10 31.10 0.38
CA ILE A 194 22.48 31.55 -0.97
C ILE A 194 23.76 32.38 -0.94
N ASP A 195 23.90 33.29 0.04
CA ASP A 195 25.07 34.17 0.18
C ASP A 195 26.37 33.39 0.48
N GLN A 196 26.26 32.22 1.15
CA GLN A 196 27.40 31.32 1.38
C GLN A 196 27.90 30.60 0.10
N PHE A 197 27.12 30.63 -0.99
CA PHE A 197 27.39 29.90 -2.23
C PHE A 197 27.47 30.86 -3.44
N PRO A 198 28.59 31.60 -3.58
CA PRO A 198 28.78 32.54 -4.70
C PRO A 198 28.80 31.83 -6.05
N LEU A 199 28.68 32.61 -7.13
CA LEU A 199 28.67 32.10 -8.51
C LEU A 199 29.85 31.15 -8.78
N ASN A 200 29.58 30.07 -9.50
CA ASN A 200 30.50 28.97 -9.81
C ASN A 200 30.90 28.09 -8.61
N THR A 201 30.25 28.24 -7.46
CA THR A 201 30.39 27.29 -6.35
C THR A 201 29.58 26.02 -6.64
N GLN A 202 30.29 24.90 -6.76
CA GLN A 202 29.67 23.58 -6.93
C GLN A 202 29.02 23.12 -5.62
N CYS A 203 27.74 22.75 -5.69
CA CYS A 203 26.99 22.31 -4.52
C CYS A 203 25.94 21.24 -4.82
N ILE A 204 25.58 20.49 -3.78
CA ILE A 204 24.33 19.72 -3.70
C ILE A 204 23.36 20.51 -2.83
N TYR A 205 22.13 20.70 -3.28
CA TYR A 205 21.08 21.36 -2.49
C TYR A 205 19.92 20.42 -2.20
N ILE A 206 19.20 20.74 -1.13
CA ILE A 206 17.95 20.13 -0.71
C ILE A 206 16.93 21.26 -0.53
N GLY A 207 15.76 21.12 -1.16
CA GLY A 207 14.64 22.04 -1.05
C GLY A 207 13.36 21.31 -0.64
N LYS A 208 12.56 21.95 0.21
CA LYS A 208 11.20 21.52 0.52
C LYS A 208 10.26 22.02 -0.56
N ILE A 209 9.27 21.21 -0.92
CA ILE A 209 8.19 21.55 -1.85
C ILE A 209 6.87 21.04 -1.30
N ASP A 210 5.79 21.77 -1.58
CA ASP A 210 4.44 21.37 -1.12
C ASP A 210 3.74 20.47 -2.15
N ASN A 211 4.33 20.30 -3.34
CA ASN A 211 3.85 19.35 -4.33
C ASN A 211 3.85 17.92 -3.78
N LYS A 212 2.75 17.21 -3.97
CA LYS A 212 2.58 15.81 -3.58
C LYS A 212 2.68 14.88 -4.79
N THR A 213 3.00 13.61 -4.55
CA THR A 213 3.04 12.61 -5.62
C THR A 213 1.65 12.29 -6.16
N LEU A 214 1.48 12.37 -7.48
CA LEU A 214 0.28 11.98 -8.21
C LEU A 214 0.33 10.49 -8.56
N GLY A 215 0.30 9.63 -7.54
CA GLY A 215 0.25 8.17 -7.68
C GLY A 215 -1.13 7.63 -8.03
N ILE A 216 -1.26 6.30 -8.12
CA ILE A 216 -2.56 5.63 -8.23
C ILE A 216 -3.27 5.73 -6.86
N PRO A 217 -4.52 6.20 -6.78
CA PRO A 217 -5.28 6.22 -5.54
C PRO A 217 -5.31 4.83 -4.86
N GLY A 218 -4.98 4.77 -3.57
CA GLY A 218 -4.91 3.52 -2.80
C GLY A 218 -3.53 2.82 -2.80
N HIS A 219 -2.54 3.34 -3.53
CA HIS A 219 -1.16 2.88 -3.44
C HIS A 219 -0.38 3.68 -2.37
N LYS A 220 0.64 3.06 -1.75
CA LYS A 220 1.54 3.72 -0.77
C LYS A 220 2.16 5.03 -1.28
N MET A 221 2.30 5.15 -2.60
CA MET A 221 2.93 6.29 -3.28
C MET A 221 1.96 7.44 -3.63
N TYR A 222 0.70 7.40 -3.19
CA TYR A 222 -0.29 8.44 -3.44
C TYR A 222 -0.23 9.53 -2.37
N HIS A 223 -0.14 10.80 -2.78
CA HIS A 223 -0.08 11.95 -1.89
C HIS A 223 1.09 11.95 -0.88
N GLU A 224 2.24 11.34 -1.22
CA GLU A 224 3.43 11.40 -0.38
C GLU A 224 4.04 12.81 -0.44
N THR A 225 4.52 13.28 0.72
CA THR A 225 5.35 14.48 0.84
C THR A 225 6.74 14.17 0.30
N VAL A 226 7.30 15.07 -0.51
CA VAL A 226 8.61 14.88 -1.14
C VAL A 226 9.53 16.08 -0.93
N ILE A 227 10.83 15.83 -0.96
CA ILE A 227 11.87 16.87 -1.04
C ILE A 227 12.54 16.85 -2.41
N LYS A 228 12.93 18.03 -2.89
CA LYS A 228 13.74 18.19 -4.09
C LYS A 228 15.21 18.18 -3.72
N PHE A 229 16.00 17.36 -4.40
CA PHE A 229 17.46 17.46 -4.34
C PHE A 229 18.06 17.70 -5.72
N GLY A 230 19.31 18.14 -5.77
CA GLY A 230 20.05 18.22 -7.03
C GLY A 230 21.37 18.96 -6.89
N GLN A 231 22.11 19.06 -8.00
CA GLN A 231 23.35 19.82 -8.06
C GLN A 231 23.20 21.18 -8.73
N SER A 232 24.04 22.13 -8.34
CA SER A 232 24.15 23.43 -8.99
C SER A 232 25.59 23.96 -8.95
N ASN A 233 25.90 24.89 -9.86
CA ASN A 233 27.05 25.81 -9.79
C ASN A 233 26.60 27.27 -9.63
N ASN A 234 25.29 27.52 -9.70
CA ASN A 234 24.67 28.82 -9.44
C ASN A 234 23.42 28.55 -8.60
N LEU A 235 23.58 28.54 -7.28
CA LEU A 235 22.49 28.19 -6.36
C LEU A 235 21.37 29.22 -6.41
N ALA A 236 21.70 30.51 -6.49
CA ALA A 236 20.74 31.60 -6.57
C ALA A 236 19.76 31.47 -7.75
N GLU A 237 20.30 31.29 -8.97
CA GLU A 237 19.46 31.13 -10.17
C GLU A 237 18.66 29.82 -10.10
N ARG A 238 19.24 28.75 -9.56
CA ARG A 238 18.55 27.47 -9.40
C ARG A 238 17.33 27.58 -8.48
N VAL A 239 17.47 28.25 -7.33
CA VAL A 239 16.37 28.51 -6.40
C VAL A 239 15.28 29.36 -7.07
N LYS A 240 15.67 30.40 -7.81
CA LYS A 240 14.73 31.24 -8.57
C LYS A 240 13.94 30.46 -9.60
N CYS A 241 14.57 29.53 -10.32
CA CYS A 241 13.86 28.60 -11.22
C CYS A 241 12.89 27.71 -10.45
N HIS A 242 13.34 27.09 -9.35
CA HIS A 242 12.51 26.16 -8.57
C HIS A 242 11.30 26.83 -7.92
N LYS A 243 11.39 28.10 -7.52
CA LYS A 243 10.23 28.89 -7.04
C LYS A 243 9.17 29.13 -8.12
N LYS A 244 9.53 29.06 -9.40
CA LYS A 244 8.57 29.10 -10.52
C LYS A 244 8.02 27.73 -10.86
N THR A 245 8.82 26.68 -10.65
CA THR A 245 8.49 25.30 -10.99
C THR A 245 7.62 24.63 -9.92
N TYR A 246 7.98 24.74 -8.65
CA TYR A 246 7.34 24.01 -7.56
C TYR A 246 6.51 24.94 -6.68
N GLU A 247 5.46 24.36 -6.08
CA GLU A 247 4.60 25.04 -5.13
C GLU A 247 5.34 25.25 -3.80
N ASN A 248 5.42 26.50 -3.36
CA ASN A 248 6.08 26.93 -2.13
C ASN A 248 7.49 26.35 -1.93
N PHE A 249 8.33 26.38 -2.97
CA PHE A 249 9.73 25.93 -2.85
C PHE A 249 10.50 26.74 -1.80
N ARG A 250 11.14 26.02 -0.88
CA ARG A 250 12.00 26.60 0.18
C ARG A 250 13.33 25.86 0.23
N LEU A 251 14.43 26.60 0.13
CA LEU A 251 15.76 26.00 0.27
C LEU A 251 16.00 25.56 1.72
N TYR A 252 16.25 24.28 1.94
CA TYR A 252 16.48 23.73 3.28
C TYR A 252 17.96 23.69 3.64
N ALA A 253 18.79 23.16 2.74
CA ALA A 253 20.23 23.00 2.94
C ALA A 253 20.98 23.01 1.60
N ALA A 254 22.25 23.39 1.65
CA ALA A 254 23.19 23.25 0.54
C ALA A 254 24.57 22.86 1.07
N PHE A 255 25.28 22.02 0.32
CA PHE A 255 26.59 21.48 0.67
C PHE A 255 27.58 21.77 -0.44
N LYS A 256 28.72 22.36 -0.10
CA LYS A 256 29.80 22.65 -1.05
C LYS A 256 30.54 21.35 -1.37
N VAL A 257 30.68 21.04 -2.65
CA VAL A 257 31.29 19.80 -3.11
C VAL A 257 32.20 20.05 -4.30
N LYS A 258 33.18 19.18 -4.56
CA LYS A 258 34.06 19.30 -5.74
C LYS A 258 33.57 18.48 -6.94
N ASN A 259 32.80 17.41 -6.69
CA ASN A 259 32.35 16.41 -7.65
C ASN A 259 30.82 16.27 -7.65
N LYS A 260 30.14 17.40 -7.87
CA LYS A 260 28.67 17.50 -7.78
C LYS A 260 27.89 16.47 -8.61
N ILE A 261 28.40 16.07 -9.78
CA ILE A 261 27.75 15.10 -10.66
C ILE A 261 27.87 13.67 -10.08
N GLU A 262 29.05 13.32 -9.58
CA GLU A 262 29.30 12.00 -8.98
C GLU A 262 28.46 11.82 -7.73
N ILE A 263 28.43 12.82 -6.85
CA ILE A 263 27.62 12.79 -5.63
C ILE A 263 26.13 12.69 -5.94
N GLU A 264 25.61 13.47 -6.91
CA GLU A 264 24.20 13.34 -7.30
C GLU A 264 23.87 11.92 -7.80
N ASN A 265 24.77 11.32 -8.57
CA ASN A 265 24.62 9.93 -9.03
C ASN A 265 24.73 8.92 -7.89
N ALA A 266 25.60 9.16 -6.90
CA ALA A 266 25.73 8.34 -5.70
C ALA A 266 24.44 8.38 -4.86
N ILE A 267 23.83 9.57 -4.70
CA ILE A 267 22.51 9.73 -4.06
C ILE A 267 21.44 8.91 -4.81
N LYS A 268 21.41 8.99 -6.15
CA LYS A 268 20.46 8.23 -6.98
C LYS A 268 20.65 6.71 -6.90
N LYS A 269 21.88 6.25 -6.64
CA LYS A 269 22.25 4.82 -6.57
C LYS A 269 22.23 4.26 -5.14
N HIS A 270 22.14 5.11 -4.12
CA HIS A 270 22.20 4.68 -2.72
C HIS A 270 21.11 3.63 -2.42
N PRO A 271 21.43 2.47 -1.81
CA PRO A 271 20.49 1.36 -1.63
C PRO A 271 19.16 1.77 -1.00
N ILE A 272 19.22 2.66 -0.01
CA ILE A 272 18.05 3.14 0.72
C ILE A 272 17.32 4.23 -0.07
N LEU A 273 18.05 5.25 -0.57
CA LEU A 273 17.44 6.44 -1.18
C LEU A 273 16.83 6.12 -2.55
N LYS A 274 17.42 5.18 -3.30
CA LYS A 274 16.91 4.72 -4.60
C LYS A 274 15.47 4.22 -4.52
N THR A 275 15.09 3.54 -3.44
CA THR A 275 13.71 3.05 -3.24
C THR A 275 12.70 4.16 -2.96
N ARG A 276 13.19 5.33 -2.55
CA ARG A 276 12.39 6.52 -2.19
C ARG A 276 12.37 7.58 -3.28
N LEU A 277 13.03 7.37 -4.41
CA LEU A 277 12.94 8.27 -5.54
C LEU A 277 11.50 8.32 -6.07
N ARG A 278 11.05 9.53 -6.39
CA ARG A 278 9.70 9.81 -6.92
C ARG A 278 9.77 10.67 -8.16
N LEU A 279 8.66 10.65 -8.88
CA LEU A 279 8.44 11.39 -10.10
C LEU A 279 7.20 12.25 -9.89
N ILE A 280 7.28 13.53 -10.25
CA ILE A 280 6.11 14.42 -10.32
C ILE A 280 6.08 15.00 -11.73
N THR A 281 4.92 14.91 -12.37
CA THR A 281 4.61 15.61 -13.61
C THR A 281 3.83 16.86 -13.25
N LEU A 282 4.37 18.02 -13.61
CA LEU A 282 3.72 19.31 -13.37
C LEU A 282 2.93 19.75 -14.61
N ILE A 283 2.22 20.87 -14.49
CA ILE A 283 1.24 21.40 -15.47
C ILE A 283 1.81 21.52 -16.90
N ASP A 284 3.13 21.70 -17.06
CA ASP A 284 3.80 21.80 -18.35
C ASP A 284 4.13 20.43 -19.01
N ASP A 285 3.57 19.32 -18.52
CA ASP A 285 3.91 17.94 -18.92
C ASP A 285 5.39 17.55 -18.71
N ILE A 286 6.13 18.34 -17.94
CA ILE A 286 7.53 18.07 -17.59
C ILE A 286 7.58 17.17 -16.35
N THR A 287 8.20 15.99 -16.48
CA THR A 287 8.42 15.06 -15.37
C THR A 287 9.76 15.31 -14.69
N TYR A 288 9.74 15.60 -13.39
CA TYR A 288 10.91 15.79 -12.54
C TYR A 288 11.22 14.52 -11.74
N ARG A 289 12.52 14.16 -11.62
CA ARG A 289 12.94 12.84 -11.11
C ARG A 289 13.78 12.84 -9.84
N GLU A 290 14.40 13.97 -9.48
CA GLU A 290 15.24 14.05 -8.29
C GLU A 290 14.41 14.50 -7.08
N LEU A 291 13.38 13.70 -6.78
CA LEU A 291 12.48 13.88 -5.65
C LEU A 291 12.60 12.68 -4.72
N LEU A 292 12.68 12.91 -3.41
CA LEU A 292 12.75 11.86 -2.40
C LEU A 292 11.52 11.92 -1.50
N ALA A 293 10.81 10.80 -1.37
CA ALA A 293 9.66 10.69 -0.47
C ALA A 293 10.08 10.70 1.00
N LEU A 294 9.38 11.52 1.79
CA LEU A 294 9.50 11.56 3.23
C LEU A 294 8.49 10.62 3.89
N ASN A 295 8.80 10.16 5.10
CA ASN A 295 7.87 9.47 5.99
C ASN A 295 8.06 10.02 7.40
N GLU A 296 6.97 10.44 8.06
CA GLU A 296 6.99 11.12 9.36
C GLU A 296 7.66 10.26 10.46
N GLU A 297 7.59 8.94 10.37
CA GLU A 297 8.11 8.03 11.41
C GLU A 297 9.58 7.63 11.21
N GLU A 298 10.01 7.36 9.97
CA GLU A 298 11.31 6.71 9.70
C GLU A 298 12.26 7.51 8.82
N PHE A 299 11.74 8.43 8.00
CA PHE A 299 12.48 9.13 6.94
C PHE A 299 12.12 10.62 6.95
N THR A 300 12.50 11.29 8.03
CA THR A 300 12.41 12.75 8.18
C THR A 300 13.44 13.45 7.31
N ILE A 301 13.26 14.76 7.08
CA ILE A 301 14.18 15.54 6.25
C ILE A 301 15.59 15.58 6.85
N GLU A 302 15.71 15.58 8.18
CA GLU A 302 16.98 15.56 8.92
C GLU A 302 17.75 14.26 8.65
N LYS A 303 17.06 13.11 8.66
CA LYS A 303 17.68 11.82 8.36
C LYS A 303 18.09 11.71 6.89
N MET A 304 17.30 12.30 6.00
CA MET A 304 17.65 12.39 4.58
C MET A 304 18.88 13.26 4.36
N GLU A 305 19.00 14.36 5.11
CA GLU A 305 20.19 15.21 5.13
C GLU A 305 21.43 14.45 5.63
N GLU A 306 21.28 13.64 6.69
CA GLU A 306 22.35 12.80 7.23
C GLU A 306 22.88 11.81 6.19
N TYR A 307 22.00 11.07 5.50
CA TYR A 307 22.41 10.19 4.41
C TYR A 307 23.15 10.94 3.29
N ILE A 308 22.67 12.13 2.91
CA ILE A 308 23.31 12.93 1.86
C ILE A 308 24.70 13.40 2.32
N LYS A 309 24.86 13.83 3.58
CA LYS A 309 26.17 14.18 4.16
C LYS A 309 27.12 13.00 4.19
N GLU A 310 26.64 11.83 4.55
CA GLU A 310 27.46 10.60 4.56
C GLU A 310 27.94 10.25 3.14
N ILE A 311 27.04 10.30 2.16
CA ILE A 311 27.38 10.08 0.75
C ILE A 311 28.41 11.10 0.27
N ILE A 312 28.24 12.39 0.61
CA ILE A 312 29.22 13.43 0.29
C ILE A 312 30.58 13.06 0.89
N LYS A 313 30.64 12.76 2.20
CA LYS A 313 31.88 12.42 2.90
C LYS A 313 32.59 11.22 2.28
N GLN A 314 31.87 10.16 1.91
CA GLN A 314 32.43 8.97 1.29
C GLN A 314 32.98 9.20 -0.13
N ASN A 315 32.42 10.18 -0.85
CA ASN A 315 32.76 10.45 -2.25
C ASN A 315 33.60 11.74 -2.41
N GLU A 316 34.02 12.37 -1.31
CA GLU A 316 34.86 13.57 -1.37
C GLU A 316 36.28 13.23 -1.83
N TYR A 317 36.86 14.09 -2.67
CA TYR A 317 38.28 13.99 -3.02
C TYR A 317 39.14 14.55 -1.89
N ASN A 318 39.51 13.67 -0.96
CA ASN A 318 40.45 13.93 0.11
C ASN A 318 41.46 12.77 0.21
N VAL A 319 42.57 13.01 0.93
CA VAL A 319 43.68 12.04 1.05
C VAL A 319 43.22 10.76 1.78
N GLU A 320 42.32 10.89 2.74
CA GLU A 320 41.79 9.78 3.53
C GLU A 320 40.98 8.79 2.67
N ASN A 321 40.05 9.31 1.86
CA ASN A 321 39.26 8.53 0.90
C ASN A 321 40.13 7.93 -0.19
N TYR A 322 41.20 8.61 -0.62
CA TYR A 322 42.17 8.03 -1.54
C TYR A 322 42.90 6.84 -0.92
N ASN A 323 43.34 6.94 0.34
CA ASN A 323 43.98 5.82 1.05
C ASN A 323 43.01 4.65 1.26
N LEU A 324 41.76 4.92 1.63
CA LEU A 324 40.69 3.92 1.72
C LEU A 324 40.46 3.22 0.37
N LEU A 325 40.46 3.97 -0.73
CA LEU A 325 40.33 3.43 -2.08
C LEU A 325 41.52 2.52 -2.44
N LEU A 326 42.75 2.91 -2.10
CA LEU A 326 43.94 2.08 -2.30
C LEU A 326 43.87 0.77 -1.50
N GLN A 327 43.46 0.83 -0.23
CA GLN A 327 43.27 -0.37 0.59
C GLN A 327 42.21 -1.29 0.01
N LYS A 328 41.07 -0.73 -0.42
CA LYS A 328 39.99 -1.51 -1.04
C LYS A 328 40.43 -2.13 -2.36
N ASN A 329 41.21 -1.42 -3.17
CA ASN A 329 41.77 -1.97 -4.41
C ASN A 329 42.74 -3.11 -4.13
N ALA A 330 43.61 -2.99 -3.13
CA ALA A 330 44.50 -4.07 -2.74
C ALA A 330 43.74 -5.34 -2.32
N LEU A 331 42.70 -5.19 -1.48
CA LEU A 331 41.83 -6.31 -1.08
C LEU A 331 41.10 -6.95 -2.28
N LEU A 332 40.58 -6.13 -3.19
CA LEU A 332 39.91 -6.63 -4.41
C LEU A 332 40.89 -7.33 -5.36
N GLU A 333 42.15 -6.89 -5.43
CA GLU A 333 43.20 -7.56 -6.19
C GLU A 333 43.54 -8.93 -5.59
N GLU A 334 43.62 -9.02 -4.26
CA GLU A 334 43.79 -10.30 -3.53
C GLU A 334 42.63 -11.26 -3.78
N GLU A 335 41.38 -10.79 -3.65
CA GLU A 335 40.19 -11.59 -3.94
C GLU A 335 40.16 -12.07 -5.40
N ASN A 336 40.45 -11.18 -6.35
CA ASN A 336 40.52 -11.56 -7.77
C ASN A 336 41.62 -12.58 -8.04
N TYR A 337 42.76 -12.47 -7.37
CA TYR A 337 43.83 -13.45 -7.48
C TYR A 337 43.41 -14.81 -6.93
N ALA A 338 42.76 -14.84 -5.76
CA ALA A 338 42.21 -16.06 -5.18
C ALA A 338 41.15 -16.71 -6.10
N PHE A 339 40.25 -15.93 -6.69
CA PHE A 339 39.27 -16.43 -7.65
C PHE A 339 39.91 -16.99 -8.93
N LYS A 340 40.97 -16.35 -9.44
CA LYS A 340 41.73 -16.86 -10.58
C LYS A 340 42.40 -18.20 -10.28
N LEU A 341 42.97 -18.36 -9.08
CA LEU A 341 43.54 -19.64 -8.65
C LEU A 341 42.47 -20.72 -8.56
N ALA A 342 41.33 -20.43 -7.92
CA ALA A 342 40.22 -21.37 -7.80
C ALA A 342 39.64 -21.78 -9.16
N ASN A 343 39.54 -20.84 -10.11
CA ASN A 343 39.11 -21.16 -11.47
C ASN A 343 40.14 -22.02 -12.20
N ASN A 344 41.44 -21.73 -12.10
CA ASN A 344 42.49 -22.56 -12.69
C ASN A 344 42.47 -23.99 -12.13
N GLU A 345 42.20 -24.19 -10.84
CA GLU A 345 42.04 -25.52 -10.25
C GLU A 345 40.82 -26.26 -10.80
N LYS A 346 39.68 -25.56 -10.94
CA LYS A 346 38.49 -26.12 -11.57
C LYS A 346 38.75 -26.49 -13.03
N ASP A 347 39.45 -25.64 -13.77
CA ASP A 347 39.79 -25.90 -15.18
C ASP A 347 40.73 -27.10 -15.32
N LYS A 348 41.72 -27.26 -14.44
CA LYS A 348 42.55 -28.47 -14.38
C LYS A 348 41.70 -29.72 -14.12
N LYS A 349 40.77 -29.65 -13.17
CA LYS A 349 39.90 -30.78 -12.83
C LYS A 349 38.92 -31.11 -13.95
N ILE A 350 38.41 -30.11 -14.66
CA ILE A 350 37.60 -30.28 -15.87
C ILE A 350 38.43 -30.97 -16.95
N ASN A 351 39.67 -30.51 -17.21
CA ASN A 351 40.54 -31.12 -18.21
C ASN A 351 40.92 -32.57 -17.86
N GLU A 352 41.20 -32.88 -16.60
CA GLU A 352 41.43 -34.25 -16.13
C GLU A 352 40.21 -35.14 -16.32
N LEU A 353 39.00 -34.63 -16.04
CA LEU A 353 37.75 -35.34 -16.26
C LEU A 353 37.47 -35.55 -17.75
N SER A 354 37.74 -34.55 -18.58
CA SER A 354 37.62 -34.63 -20.04
C SER A 354 38.56 -35.66 -20.64
N GLN A 355 39.84 -35.68 -20.23
CA GLN A 355 40.81 -36.71 -20.66
C GLN A 355 40.41 -38.11 -20.20
N LYS A 356 39.88 -38.24 -18.96
CA LYS A 356 39.30 -39.52 -18.51
C LYS A 356 38.13 -39.93 -19.40
N LEU A 357 37.25 -39.00 -19.77
CA LEU A 357 36.14 -39.25 -20.68
C LEU A 357 36.60 -39.74 -22.07
N GLU A 358 37.62 -39.10 -22.64
CA GLU A 358 38.23 -39.46 -23.93
C GLU A 358 38.87 -40.86 -23.91
N ASN A 359 39.58 -41.20 -22.83
CA ASN A 359 40.15 -42.54 -22.66
C ASN A 359 39.08 -43.63 -22.53
N TYR A 360 37.89 -43.29 -22.02
CA TYR A 360 36.72 -44.18 -22.00
C TYR A 360 36.03 -44.29 -23.37
N SER A 361 36.12 -43.28 -24.25
CA SER A 361 35.63 -43.40 -25.62
C SER A 361 36.54 -44.24 -26.50
N ASP A 362 37.87 -44.10 -26.40
CA ASP A 362 38.78 -44.72 -27.38
C ASP A 362 39.08 -46.21 -27.13
N THR A 363 38.89 -46.72 -25.91
CA THR A 363 39.10 -48.15 -25.61
C THR A 363 37.85 -49.02 -25.79
N ASN A 364 36.71 -48.48 -26.23
CA ASN A 364 35.49 -49.27 -26.44
C ASN A 364 34.49 -48.71 -27.48
N MET A 365 34.93 -47.85 -28.42
CA MET A 365 33.99 -47.12 -29.29
C MET A 365 33.43 -47.88 -30.50
N ASN A 366 33.90 -49.09 -30.83
CA ASN A 366 33.40 -49.80 -32.01
C ASN A 366 32.31 -50.86 -31.74
N ASP A 367 32.06 -51.25 -30.49
CA ASP A 367 31.08 -52.33 -30.21
C ASP A 367 29.86 -51.90 -29.39
N ILE A 368 29.96 -50.86 -28.54
CA ILE A 368 28.88 -50.57 -27.59
C ILE A 368 27.80 -49.64 -28.19
N THR A 369 28.15 -48.72 -29.08
CA THR A 369 27.22 -47.67 -29.55
C THR A 369 26.18 -48.18 -30.56
N ILE A 370 26.54 -49.18 -31.39
CA ILE A 370 25.61 -49.83 -32.33
C ILE A 370 24.73 -50.85 -31.59
N VAL A 371 25.30 -51.61 -30.65
CA VAL A 371 24.56 -52.59 -29.84
C VAL A 371 23.60 -51.91 -28.86
N SER A 372 23.94 -50.76 -28.30
CA SER A 372 23.07 -50.03 -27.37
C SER A 372 22.00 -49.17 -28.08
N LYS A 373 22.28 -48.57 -29.24
CA LYS A 373 21.21 -47.96 -30.06
C LYS A 373 20.20 -49.02 -30.55
N ASN A 374 20.66 -50.20 -30.95
CA ASN A 374 19.78 -51.31 -31.35
C ASN A 374 19.12 -52.05 -30.18
N LYS A 375 19.68 -52.02 -28.97
CA LYS A 375 19.02 -52.57 -27.76
C LYS A 375 18.03 -51.60 -27.11
N ILE A 376 18.24 -50.28 -27.22
CA ILE A 376 17.33 -49.27 -26.66
C ILE A 376 16.13 -49.05 -27.60
N SER A 377 16.33 -49.05 -28.93
CA SER A 377 15.22 -48.96 -29.89
C SER A 377 14.27 -50.16 -29.81
N ASN A 378 14.78 -51.35 -29.46
CA ASN A 378 13.96 -52.56 -29.28
C ASN A 378 13.26 -52.67 -27.90
N LYS A 379 13.64 -51.87 -26.89
CA LYS A 379 12.99 -51.92 -25.56
C LYS A 379 11.86 -50.92 -25.38
N TYR A 380 11.87 -49.82 -26.12
CA TYR A 380 10.89 -48.73 -26.02
C TYR A 380 10.15 -48.44 -27.34
N GLY A 381 10.36 -49.26 -28.38
CA GLY A 381 9.52 -49.23 -29.58
C GLY A 381 8.08 -49.66 -29.28
N ILE A 382 7.14 -49.16 -30.09
CA ILE A 382 5.72 -49.55 -30.07
C ILE A 382 5.65 -51.09 -30.06
N CYS A 383 5.03 -51.67 -29.04
CA CYS A 383 4.95 -53.12 -28.94
C CYS A 383 4.12 -53.63 -30.11
N LYS A 384 4.69 -54.53 -30.94
CA LYS A 384 4.09 -55.01 -32.21
C LYS A 384 2.64 -55.52 -32.05
N PHE A 385 2.26 -55.95 -30.85
CA PHE A 385 0.93 -56.47 -30.53
C PHE A 385 0.28 -55.78 -29.32
N GLY A 386 0.85 -54.72 -28.74
CA GLY A 386 0.30 -54.09 -27.52
C GLY A 386 0.06 -55.05 -26.34
N TYR A 387 -0.63 -54.55 -25.31
CA TYR A 387 -1.02 -55.29 -24.12
C TYR A 387 -2.50 -55.03 -23.77
N PHE A 388 -3.16 -56.05 -23.21
CA PHE A 388 -4.46 -55.92 -22.58
C PHE A 388 -4.33 -56.00 -21.07
N LEU A 389 -4.92 -55.04 -20.35
CA LEU A 389 -5.42 -55.33 -19.00
C LEU A 389 -6.81 -55.91 -19.14
N TYR A 390 -7.06 -57.03 -18.47
CA TYR A 390 -8.37 -57.67 -18.47
C TYR A 390 -8.92 -57.79 -17.06
N VAL A 391 -10.25 -57.83 -16.96
CA VAL A 391 -10.98 -58.05 -15.72
C VAL A 391 -11.98 -59.18 -15.93
N PHE A 392 -11.80 -60.25 -15.16
CA PHE A 392 -12.65 -61.43 -15.19
C PHE A 392 -13.38 -61.55 -13.85
N GLN A 393 -14.71 -61.51 -13.87
CA GLN A 393 -15.53 -61.79 -12.70
C GLN A 393 -15.75 -63.30 -12.62
N TYR A 394 -15.35 -63.92 -11.52
CA TYR A 394 -15.56 -65.36 -11.30
C TYR A 394 -16.65 -65.65 -10.26
N GLU A 395 -16.92 -64.71 -9.35
CA GLU A 395 -17.97 -64.77 -8.33
C GLU A 395 -18.62 -63.38 -8.17
N ASN A 396 -19.77 -63.28 -7.50
CA ASN A 396 -20.42 -62.00 -7.28
C ASN A 396 -19.48 -61.04 -6.52
N MET A 397 -19.24 -59.85 -7.08
CA MET A 397 -18.33 -58.83 -6.53
C MET A 397 -16.85 -59.23 -6.38
N ARG A 398 -16.41 -60.33 -7.02
CA ARG A 398 -15.00 -60.75 -7.01
C ARG A 398 -14.41 -60.81 -8.42
N PHE A 399 -13.31 -60.09 -8.60
CA PHE A 399 -12.71 -59.86 -9.92
C PHE A 399 -11.23 -60.23 -9.89
N ILE A 400 -10.81 -61.02 -10.88
CA ILE A 400 -9.41 -61.29 -11.18
C ILE A 400 -8.99 -60.37 -12.32
N CYS A 401 -7.89 -59.67 -12.14
CA CYS A 401 -7.28 -58.85 -13.18
C CYS A 401 -5.81 -59.21 -13.40
N SER A 402 -5.35 -59.04 -14.64
CA SER A 402 -3.93 -59.19 -15.00
C SER A 402 -3.67 -58.53 -16.35
N ILE A 403 -2.39 -58.37 -16.66
CA ILE A 403 -1.89 -57.81 -17.91
C ILE A 403 -1.34 -58.94 -18.77
N THR A 404 -1.78 -59.01 -20.02
CA THR A 404 -1.26 -59.97 -20.99
C THR A 404 -0.99 -59.33 -22.34
N ARG A 405 -0.16 -59.97 -23.15
CA ARG A 405 0.04 -59.56 -24.55
C ARG A 405 -1.22 -59.89 -25.33
N GLN A 406 -1.56 -59.06 -26.31
CA GLN A 406 -2.77 -59.26 -27.14
C GLN A 406 -2.84 -60.65 -27.76
N LYS A 407 -1.71 -61.17 -28.25
CA LYS A 407 -1.62 -62.51 -28.86
C LYS A 407 -1.94 -63.66 -27.90
N ASP A 408 -1.78 -63.46 -26.59
CA ASP A 408 -1.94 -64.49 -25.57
C ASP A 408 -3.31 -64.39 -24.88
N PHE A 409 -4.13 -63.40 -25.24
CA PHE A 409 -5.40 -63.07 -24.58
C PHE A 409 -6.46 -64.16 -24.75
N ASP A 410 -6.64 -64.70 -25.96
CA ASP A 410 -7.69 -65.70 -26.23
C ASP A 410 -7.40 -67.02 -25.49
N SER A 411 -6.12 -67.39 -25.38
CA SER A 411 -5.68 -68.54 -24.58
C SER A 411 -5.98 -68.33 -23.08
N ILE A 412 -5.77 -67.12 -22.56
CA ILE A 412 -6.07 -66.76 -21.17
C ILE A 412 -7.58 -66.76 -20.91
N CYS A 413 -8.39 -66.20 -21.81
CA CYS A 413 -9.84 -66.25 -21.72
C CYS A 413 -10.35 -67.69 -21.61
N SER A 414 -9.83 -68.57 -22.48
CA SER A 414 -10.19 -69.99 -22.49
C SER A 414 -9.77 -70.68 -21.18
N THR A 415 -8.58 -70.37 -20.66
CA THR A 415 -8.07 -70.90 -19.40
C THR A 415 -8.92 -70.44 -18.19
N LEU A 416 -9.34 -69.17 -18.16
CA LEU A 416 -10.14 -68.63 -17.07
C LEU A 416 -11.58 -69.17 -17.07
N LEU A 417 -12.20 -69.33 -18.24
CA LEU A 417 -13.51 -69.96 -18.37
C LEU A 417 -13.48 -71.44 -17.94
N ASN A 418 -12.39 -72.16 -18.24
CA ASN A 418 -12.22 -73.54 -17.76
C ASN A 418 -12.07 -73.62 -16.23
N LEU A 419 -11.39 -72.64 -15.61
CA LEU A 419 -11.20 -72.58 -14.16
C LEU A 419 -12.46 -72.09 -13.43
N TYR A 420 -13.23 -71.22 -14.07
CA TYR A 420 -14.42 -70.58 -13.50
C TYR A 420 -15.55 -70.55 -14.54
N PRO A 421 -16.31 -71.66 -14.68
CA PRO A 421 -17.31 -71.81 -15.75
C PRO A 421 -18.46 -70.79 -15.69
N SER A 422 -18.78 -70.27 -14.51
CA SER A 422 -19.80 -69.24 -14.28
C SER A 422 -19.28 -67.81 -14.42
N GLY A 423 -17.99 -67.62 -14.70
CA GLY A 423 -17.37 -66.32 -14.78
C GLY A 423 -17.47 -65.66 -16.17
N SER A 424 -17.21 -64.36 -16.24
CA SER A 424 -17.22 -63.60 -17.48
C SER A 424 -16.16 -62.49 -17.52
N MET A 425 -15.72 -62.13 -18.74
CA MET A 425 -14.85 -60.98 -18.96
C MET A 425 -15.68 -59.71 -19.01
N ILE A 426 -15.41 -58.77 -18.09
CA ILE A 426 -16.23 -57.56 -17.92
C ILE A 426 -15.56 -56.32 -18.49
N TYR A 427 -14.23 -56.32 -18.55
CA TYR A 427 -13.50 -55.15 -19.05
C TYR A 427 -12.17 -55.51 -19.68
N LYS A 428 -11.84 -54.83 -20.79
CA LYS A 428 -10.55 -54.92 -21.48
C LYS A 428 -10.20 -53.61 -22.17
N GLN A 429 -8.94 -53.19 -22.10
CA GLN A 429 -8.44 -51.97 -22.76
C GLN A 429 -7.02 -52.19 -23.31
N ILE A 430 -6.70 -51.56 -24.45
CA ILE A 430 -5.40 -51.69 -25.14
C ILE A 430 -4.45 -50.57 -24.73
N VAL A 431 -3.20 -50.94 -24.45
CA VAL A 431 -2.04 -50.03 -24.35
C VAL A 431 -0.91 -50.50 -25.26
N ASN A 432 -0.26 -49.58 -25.95
CA ASN A 432 0.67 -49.90 -27.04
C ASN A 432 2.13 -49.72 -26.63
N ALA A 433 2.40 -48.81 -25.69
CA ALA A 433 3.74 -48.51 -25.23
C ALA A 433 4.26 -49.56 -24.22
N SER A 434 5.55 -49.92 -24.33
CA SER A 434 6.17 -50.92 -23.46
C SER A 434 6.29 -50.47 -21.99
N PHE A 435 6.34 -49.16 -21.73
CA PHE A 435 6.38 -48.62 -20.37
C PHE A 435 5.02 -48.73 -19.67
N SER A 436 3.91 -48.75 -20.41
CA SER A 436 2.55 -48.88 -19.86
C SER A 436 2.37 -50.20 -19.12
N GLU A 437 2.96 -51.29 -19.63
CA GLU A 437 3.00 -52.58 -18.93
C GLU A 437 3.66 -52.44 -17.54
N LYS A 438 4.79 -51.74 -17.46
CA LYS A 438 5.52 -51.54 -16.18
C LYS A 438 4.74 -50.67 -15.21
N ASN A 439 4.11 -49.61 -15.70
CA ASN A 439 3.27 -48.72 -14.90
C ASN A 439 2.06 -49.47 -14.33
N MET A 440 1.34 -50.25 -15.16
CA MET A 440 0.22 -51.06 -14.68
C MET A 440 0.67 -52.09 -13.64
N TYR A 441 1.76 -52.83 -13.88
CA TYR A 441 2.27 -53.80 -12.92
C TYR A 441 2.65 -53.16 -11.57
N PHE A 442 3.25 -51.96 -11.61
CA PHE A 442 3.58 -51.21 -10.41
C PHE A 442 2.32 -50.85 -9.61
N LEU A 443 1.29 -50.32 -10.29
CA LEU A 443 0.02 -49.97 -9.66
C LEU A 443 -0.68 -51.21 -9.09
N LEU A 444 -0.84 -52.28 -9.88
CA LEU A 444 -1.50 -53.52 -9.46
C LEU A 444 -0.84 -54.15 -8.22
N LYS A 445 0.49 -54.23 -8.17
CA LYS A 445 1.21 -54.77 -7.01
C LYS A 445 1.03 -53.93 -5.74
N ARG A 446 0.75 -52.64 -5.88
CA ARG A 446 0.64 -51.71 -4.76
C ARG A 446 -0.78 -51.65 -4.22
N THR A 447 -1.78 -51.80 -5.08
CA THR A 447 -3.19 -51.56 -4.75
C THR A 447 -4.02 -52.84 -4.67
N MET A 448 -3.62 -53.94 -5.33
CA MET A 448 -4.40 -55.18 -5.43
C MET A 448 -3.73 -56.34 -4.69
N THR A 449 -4.51 -57.36 -4.36
CA THR A 449 -4.01 -58.58 -3.70
C THR A 449 -3.41 -59.52 -4.75
N LEU A 450 -2.13 -59.88 -4.60
CA LEU A 450 -1.47 -60.80 -5.52
C LEU A 450 -1.91 -62.25 -5.24
N LEU A 451 -2.54 -62.90 -6.22
CA LEU A 451 -2.99 -64.29 -6.14
C LEU A 451 -1.94 -65.31 -6.64
N GLY A 452 -0.83 -64.83 -7.23
CA GLY A 452 0.22 -65.65 -7.83
C GLY A 452 0.18 -65.64 -9.36
N SER A 453 1.31 -65.98 -10.00
CA SER A 453 1.47 -65.96 -11.46
C SER A 453 1.04 -64.64 -12.12
N ASN A 454 1.34 -63.50 -11.47
CA ASN A 454 0.96 -62.15 -11.91
C ASN A 454 -0.56 -61.91 -12.04
N LYS A 455 -1.39 -62.71 -11.35
CA LYS A 455 -2.84 -62.47 -11.22
C LYS A 455 -3.12 -61.70 -9.95
N PHE A 456 -4.06 -60.75 -10.03
CA PHE A 456 -4.41 -59.86 -8.93
C PHE A 456 -5.91 -59.91 -8.67
N GLU A 457 -6.30 -59.79 -7.41
CA GLU A 457 -7.70 -59.65 -6.98
C GLU A 457 -7.95 -58.23 -6.47
N GLY A 458 -9.09 -57.65 -6.85
CA GLY A 458 -9.50 -56.34 -6.36
C GLY A 458 -10.91 -55.97 -6.81
N THR A 459 -11.35 -54.78 -6.39
CA THR A 459 -12.65 -54.23 -6.80
C THR A 459 -12.60 -53.76 -8.25
N PHE A 460 -13.71 -53.86 -8.96
CA PHE A 460 -13.82 -53.39 -10.35
C PHE A 460 -13.40 -51.92 -10.51
N GLU A 461 -13.79 -51.06 -9.56
CA GLU A 461 -13.50 -49.62 -9.58
C GLU A 461 -12.01 -49.31 -9.48
N ASN A 462 -11.29 -50.02 -8.61
CA ASN A 462 -9.84 -49.87 -8.49
C ASN A 462 -9.14 -50.31 -9.78
N VAL A 463 -9.58 -51.43 -10.37
CA VAL A 463 -8.99 -51.92 -11.62
C VAL A 463 -9.23 -50.95 -12.77
N LYS A 464 -10.45 -50.42 -12.89
CA LYS A 464 -10.78 -49.40 -13.90
C LYS A 464 -9.91 -48.15 -13.74
N THR A 465 -9.77 -47.66 -12.50
CA THR A 465 -8.95 -46.47 -12.19
C THR A 465 -7.48 -46.68 -12.57
N ILE A 466 -6.91 -47.87 -12.31
CA ILE A 466 -5.53 -48.20 -12.69
C ILE A 466 -5.35 -48.17 -14.21
N ILE A 467 -6.33 -48.67 -14.97
CA ILE A 467 -6.32 -48.61 -16.43
C ILE A 467 -6.34 -47.14 -16.89
N ASP A 468 -7.29 -46.36 -16.39
CA ASP A 468 -7.47 -44.96 -16.78
C ASP A 468 -6.22 -44.12 -16.51
N ILE A 469 -5.56 -44.33 -15.35
CA ILE A 469 -4.28 -43.69 -15.03
C ILE A 469 -3.20 -44.08 -16.05
N THR A 470 -3.08 -45.37 -16.38
CA THR A 470 -2.03 -45.83 -17.28
C THR A 470 -2.22 -45.30 -18.69
N VAL A 471 -3.46 -45.35 -19.20
CA VAL A 471 -3.80 -44.81 -20.53
C VAL A 471 -3.53 -43.30 -20.57
N SER A 472 -3.88 -42.58 -19.52
CA SER A 472 -3.63 -41.13 -19.42
C SER A 472 -2.13 -40.80 -19.41
N LEU A 473 -1.32 -41.58 -18.68
CA LEU A 473 0.14 -41.43 -18.66
C LEU A 473 0.77 -41.74 -20.03
N GLU A 474 0.32 -42.80 -20.70
CA GLU A 474 0.78 -43.13 -22.05
C GLU A 474 0.49 -42.01 -23.03
N LYS A 475 -0.74 -41.49 -23.00
CA LYS A 475 -1.15 -40.36 -23.85
C LYS A 475 -0.32 -39.12 -23.57
N LEU A 476 -0.15 -38.75 -22.30
CA LEU A 476 0.62 -37.57 -21.89
C LEU A 476 2.07 -37.64 -22.39
N LEU A 477 2.76 -38.77 -22.15
CA LEU A 477 4.15 -38.93 -22.55
C LEU A 477 4.31 -39.06 -24.06
N THR A 478 3.34 -39.66 -24.77
CA THR A 478 3.42 -39.82 -26.22
C THR A 478 3.14 -38.50 -26.95
N GLU A 479 2.18 -37.70 -26.49
CA GLU A 479 1.76 -36.47 -27.18
C GLU A 479 2.58 -35.23 -26.78
N LYS A 480 3.11 -35.17 -25.56
CA LYS A 480 3.76 -33.96 -25.00
C LYS A 480 5.27 -34.07 -24.78
N SER A 481 5.91 -35.19 -25.14
CA SER A 481 7.36 -35.39 -24.95
C SER A 481 8.26 -34.52 -25.83
N THR A 482 7.72 -33.88 -26.87
CA THR A 482 8.49 -32.98 -27.74
C THR A 482 8.77 -31.62 -27.09
N ASP A 483 7.98 -31.21 -26.10
CA ASP A 483 8.13 -29.97 -25.34
C ASP A 483 8.37 -30.30 -23.85
N LEU A 484 9.63 -30.55 -23.51
CA LEU A 484 10.05 -30.95 -22.16
C LEU A 484 9.66 -29.91 -21.08
N PRO A 485 9.80 -28.59 -21.31
CA PRO A 485 9.29 -27.58 -20.37
C PRO A 485 7.78 -27.71 -20.11
N GLN A 486 6.96 -27.82 -21.16
CA GLN A 486 5.51 -27.97 -21.01
C GLN A 486 5.14 -29.24 -20.25
N LEU A 487 5.80 -30.37 -20.55
CA LEU A 487 5.59 -31.63 -19.84
C LEU A 487 5.93 -31.51 -18.36
N LEU A 488 7.03 -30.83 -18.01
CA LEU A 488 7.44 -30.60 -16.63
C LEU A 488 6.41 -29.76 -15.85
N THR A 489 5.87 -28.71 -16.47
CA THR A 489 4.81 -27.88 -15.86
C THR A 489 3.56 -28.71 -15.57
N ILE A 490 3.13 -29.57 -16.52
CA ILE A 490 1.99 -30.47 -16.33
C ILE A 490 2.25 -31.44 -15.17
N MET A 491 3.43 -32.04 -15.09
CA MET A 491 3.78 -32.98 -14.02
C MET A 491 3.85 -32.31 -12.64
N LYS A 492 4.18 -31.02 -12.56
CA LYS A 492 4.20 -30.24 -11.31
C LYS A 492 2.82 -29.75 -10.88
N ASN A 493 1.78 -29.99 -11.67
CA ASN A 493 0.42 -29.50 -11.44
C ASN A 493 0.37 -27.96 -11.27
N GLU A 494 1.29 -27.26 -11.94
CA GLU A 494 1.30 -25.80 -11.97
C GLU A 494 0.14 -25.34 -12.87
N PRO A 495 -0.71 -24.39 -12.43
CA PRO A 495 -1.91 -24.02 -13.16
C PRO A 495 -1.55 -23.53 -14.57
N ILE A 496 -2.05 -24.24 -15.59
CA ILE A 496 -2.04 -23.81 -16.99
C ILE A 496 -3.12 -22.72 -17.14
N ASN A 497 -2.94 -21.61 -16.42
CA ASN A 497 -3.70 -20.38 -16.56
C ASN A 497 -2.86 -19.25 -15.96
N ASN A 498 -1.83 -18.91 -16.72
CA ASN A 498 -1.45 -17.57 -17.10
C ASN A 498 -0.26 -17.79 -18.03
N VAL A 499 -0.54 -18.14 -19.29
CA VAL A 499 0.36 -17.72 -20.35
C VAL A 499 0.12 -16.22 -20.43
N PRO A 500 1.00 -15.36 -19.89
CA PRO A 500 0.93 -13.98 -20.30
C PRO A 500 1.17 -14.03 -21.80
N VAL A 501 0.38 -13.27 -22.54
CA VAL A 501 0.75 -12.77 -23.87
C VAL A 501 2.28 -12.69 -23.94
N ILE A 502 2.89 -13.30 -24.96
CA ILE A 502 4.33 -13.19 -25.22
C ILE A 502 4.65 -11.70 -25.38
N VAL A 503 4.83 -11.01 -24.26
CA VAL A 503 5.53 -9.76 -24.15
C VAL A 503 6.97 -10.20 -24.24
N ASN A 504 7.56 -9.95 -25.40
CA ASN A 504 8.97 -10.15 -25.72
C ASN A 504 9.82 -10.25 -24.46
N TYR A 505 10.27 -11.46 -24.13
CA TYR A 505 11.25 -11.68 -23.07
C TYR A 505 12.50 -10.88 -23.46
N VAL A 506 12.72 -9.76 -22.79
CA VAL A 506 13.96 -8.98 -22.89
C VAL A 506 14.83 -9.44 -21.75
N ASP A 507 15.88 -10.19 -22.10
CA ASP A 507 16.91 -10.68 -21.20
C ASP A 507 17.51 -9.52 -20.37
N PRO A 508 17.45 -9.56 -19.03
CA PRO A 508 17.98 -8.51 -18.16
C PRO A 508 19.51 -8.31 -18.26
N GLU A 509 20.24 -9.22 -18.90
CA GLU A 509 21.66 -9.04 -19.24
C GLU A 509 21.89 -8.32 -20.57
N THR A 510 20.84 -8.03 -21.35
CA THR A 510 21.00 -7.14 -22.50
C THR A 510 21.04 -5.68 -22.04
N PRO A 511 22.18 -4.96 -22.20
CA PRO A 511 22.19 -3.53 -21.96
C PRO A 511 21.15 -2.90 -22.91
N GLN A 512 20.16 -2.20 -22.35
CA GLN A 512 19.28 -1.36 -23.16
C GLN A 512 20.11 -0.20 -23.71
N VAL A 513 20.78 -0.44 -24.83
CA VAL A 513 21.44 0.59 -25.61
C VAL A 513 20.33 1.47 -26.17
N LYS A 514 20.17 2.66 -25.62
CA LYS A 514 19.40 3.72 -26.28
C LYS A 514 19.96 3.85 -27.69
N LYS A 515 19.12 3.71 -28.72
CA LYS A 515 19.52 3.89 -30.12
C LYS A 515 20.39 5.15 -30.21
N ALA A 516 21.63 5.01 -30.69
CA ALA A 516 22.50 6.15 -30.88
C ALA A 516 21.75 7.20 -31.70
N LYS A 517 21.62 8.42 -31.17
CA LYS A 517 20.98 9.52 -31.89
C LYS A 517 21.89 9.85 -33.08
N ARG A 518 21.49 9.43 -34.28
CA ARG A 518 22.15 9.81 -35.53
C ARG A 518 21.42 11.01 -36.11
N SER A 519 22.20 11.98 -36.59
CA SER A 519 21.66 13.13 -37.30
C SER A 519 21.09 12.72 -38.67
N ILE A 520 20.08 13.46 -39.11
CA ILE A 520 19.43 13.23 -40.40
C ILE A 520 19.28 14.53 -41.19
N ASP A 521 19.36 14.42 -42.50
CA ASP A 521 19.21 15.52 -43.43
C ASP A 521 17.81 15.51 -44.05
N GLN A 522 17.15 16.66 -44.00
CA GLN A 522 15.93 16.97 -44.74
C GLN A 522 16.32 17.42 -46.14
N ILE A 523 15.89 16.66 -47.15
CA ILE A 523 16.29 16.85 -48.55
C ILE A 523 15.07 17.24 -49.36
N ASN A 524 15.22 18.26 -50.20
CA ASN A 524 14.19 18.67 -51.15
C ASN A 524 13.98 17.56 -52.20
N LYS A 525 12.72 17.16 -52.45
CA LYS A 525 12.38 16.09 -53.40
C LYS A 525 12.73 16.43 -54.85
N GLU A 526 12.59 17.69 -55.23
CA GLU A 526 12.75 18.17 -56.61
C GLU A 526 14.19 18.58 -56.91
N THR A 527 14.84 19.29 -55.98
CA THR A 527 16.20 19.81 -56.19
C THR A 527 17.30 18.89 -55.68
N GLY A 528 16.97 17.91 -54.82
CA GLY A 528 17.95 17.03 -54.18
C GLY A 528 18.89 17.71 -53.19
N ALA A 529 18.71 19.01 -52.93
CA ALA A 529 19.53 19.79 -52.01
C ALA A 529 19.16 19.52 -50.55
N ILE A 530 20.17 19.53 -49.68
CA ILE A 530 19.96 19.46 -48.22
C ILE A 530 19.40 20.81 -47.76
N ILE A 531 18.20 20.78 -47.18
CA ILE A 531 17.51 21.95 -46.63
C ILE A 531 18.00 22.21 -45.20
N LYS A 532 18.04 21.16 -44.38
CA LYS A 532 18.35 21.26 -42.95
C LYS A 532 18.79 19.93 -42.37
N THR A 533 19.76 19.95 -41.47
CA THR A 533 20.21 18.78 -40.71
C THR A 533 19.66 18.84 -39.28
N TYR A 534 19.09 17.73 -38.81
CA TYR A 534 18.55 17.57 -37.47
C TYR A 534 19.41 16.60 -36.67
N GLU A 535 19.56 16.84 -35.37
CA GLU A 535 20.32 15.98 -34.46
C GLU A 535 19.73 14.55 -34.32
N SER A 536 18.44 14.36 -34.62
CA SER A 536 17.78 13.06 -34.59
C SER A 536 16.47 13.05 -35.39
N ILE A 537 15.96 11.83 -35.64
CA ILE A 537 14.65 11.61 -36.26
C ILE A 537 13.52 12.25 -35.44
N GLU A 538 13.61 12.21 -34.12
CA GLU A 538 12.63 12.82 -33.22
C GLU A 538 12.69 14.36 -33.24
N ALA A 539 13.90 14.93 -33.38
CA ALA A 539 14.06 16.38 -33.51
C ALA A 539 13.46 16.89 -34.83
N ALA A 540 13.67 16.15 -35.93
CA ALA A 540 13.02 16.43 -37.20
C ALA A 540 11.49 16.30 -37.11
N GLY A 541 10.99 15.24 -36.46
CA GLY A 541 9.55 15.02 -36.26
C GLY A 541 8.89 16.16 -35.50
N ARG A 542 9.49 16.59 -34.38
CA ARG A 542 9.03 17.73 -33.58
C ARG A 542 9.01 19.03 -34.38
N SER A 543 10.03 19.28 -35.21
CA SER A 543 10.08 20.49 -36.04
C SER A 543 8.98 20.55 -37.12
N LEU A 544 8.44 19.39 -37.50
CA LEU A 544 7.41 19.24 -38.53
C LEU A 544 6.01 19.00 -37.94
N GLY A 545 5.84 19.19 -36.63
CA GLY A 545 4.55 19.02 -35.95
C GLY A 545 4.07 17.57 -35.86
N LEU A 546 4.95 16.59 -36.02
CA LEU A 546 4.61 15.17 -35.86
C LEU A 546 4.69 14.77 -34.39
N THR A 547 3.71 14.00 -33.92
CA THR A 547 3.64 13.48 -32.54
C THR A 547 4.87 12.63 -32.18
N THR A 548 5.46 11.94 -33.15
CA THR A 548 6.71 11.19 -33.00
C THR A 548 7.56 11.27 -34.27
N GLY A 549 8.85 10.93 -34.16
CA GLY A 549 9.73 10.77 -35.33
C GLY A 549 9.41 9.54 -36.20
N THR A 550 8.40 8.73 -35.84
CA THR A 550 8.15 7.42 -36.45
C THR A 550 7.87 7.51 -37.95
N ALA A 551 7.07 8.49 -38.40
CA ALA A 551 6.75 8.66 -39.82
C ALA A 551 7.98 9.00 -40.66
N ILE A 552 8.87 9.84 -40.14
CA ILE A 552 10.16 10.16 -40.78
C ILE A 552 11.05 8.92 -40.80
N GLY A 553 11.11 8.16 -39.71
CA GLY A 553 11.87 6.92 -39.63
C GLY A 553 11.39 5.83 -40.60
N ILE A 554 10.07 5.75 -40.84
CA ILE A 554 9.49 4.85 -41.87
C ILE A 554 9.89 5.33 -43.26
N ALA A 555 9.74 6.63 -43.56
CA ALA A 555 10.11 7.20 -44.85
C ALA A 555 11.60 6.98 -45.19
N LEU A 556 12.47 7.09 -44.19
CA LEU A 556 13.91 6.84 -44.31
C LEU A 556 14.23 5.37 -44.66
N ARG A 557 13.46 4.40 -44.16
CA ARG A 557 13.66 2.96 -44.43
C ARG A 557 13.01 2.49 -45.73
N GLU A 558 11.84 3.03 -46.06
CA GLU A 558 11.02 2.54 -47.17
C GLU A 558 11.19 3.31 -48.49
N LYS A 559 12.20 4.19 -48.58
CA LYS A 559 12.43 5.07 -49.75
C LYS A 559 11.21 5.96 -50.06
N ARG A 560 10.47 6.38 -49.03
CA ARG A 560 9.29 7.24 -49.17
C ARG A 560 9.59 8.68 -48.78
N VAL A 561 8.71 9.59 -49.17
CA VAL A 561 8.73 10.98 -48.69
C VAL A 561 7.89 11.10 -47.42
N CYS A 562 8.30 11.96 -46.50
CA CYS A 562 7.50 12.35 -45.34
C CYS A 562 7.37 13.88 -45.33
N GLN A 563 6.14 14.37 -45.24
CA GLN A 563 5.81 15.80 -45.33
C GLN A 563 6.40 16.48 -46.57
N GLY A 564 6.44 15.78 -47.71
CA GLY A 564 6.99 16.29 -48.97
C GLY A 564 8.53 16.24 -49.11
N PHE A 565 9.25 15.81 -48.07
CA PHE A 565 10.71 15.77 -48.05
C PHE A 565 11.27 14.34 -48.12
N ILE A 566 12.46 14.22 -48.71
CA ILE A 566 13.28 13.00 -48.65
C ILE A 566 14.17 13.09 -47.42
N TRP A 567 14.42 11.95 -46.77
CA TRP A 567 15.20 11.88 -45.54
C TRP A 567 16.38 10.94 -45.67
N ARG A 568 17.53 11.37 -45.17
CA ARG A 568 18.76 10.56 -45.18
C ARG A 568 19.53 10.71 -43.87
N TYR A 569 20.30 9.70 -43.49
CA TYR A 569 21.34 9.90 -42.47
C TYR A 569 22.42 10.84 -42.98
N THR A 570 22.82 11.80 -42.13
CA THR A 570 23.87 12.77 -42.48
C THR A 570 25.17 12.04 -42.80
N GLY A 571 25.82 12.41 -43.91
CA GLY A 571 27.10 11.84 -44.33
C GLY A 571 27.04 10.46 -45.00
N VAL A 572 25.84 9.92 -45.27
CA VAL A 572 25.65 8.66 -46.01
C VAL A 572 25.20 8.99 -47.45
N SER A 573 25.66 8.26 -48.47
CA SER A 573 25.15 8.44 -49.84
C SER A 573 23.74 7.83 -50.01
N ARG A 574 23.06 8.12 -51.13
CA ARG A 574 21.71 7.57 -51.37
C ARG A 574 21.80 6.05 -51.56
N GLU A 575 22.86 5.62 -52.22
CA GLU A 575 23.15 4.24 -52.58
C GLU A 575 23.56 3.45 -51.33
N GLU A 576 24.38 4.05 -50.45
CA GLU A 576 24.89 3.40 -49.24
C GLU A 576 23.84 3.18 -48.14
N GLN A 577 22.84 4.07 -48.03
CA GLN A 577 21.78 3.95 -47.01
C GLN A 577 20.93 2.67 -47.15
N TYR A 578 20.95 2.02 -48.32
CA TYR A 578 20.13 0.83 -48.59
C TYR A 578 20.97 -0.43 -48.81
N ASN A 579 22.28 -0.37 -48.61
CA ASN A 579 23.12 -1.56 -48.71
C ASN A 579 22.82 -2.53 -47.57
N GLU A 580 22.69 -3.81 -47.90
CA GLU A 580 22.53 -4.88 -46.92
C GLU A 580 23.88 -5.21 -46.28
N GLN A 581 23.86 -5.54 -44.98
CA GLN A 581 25.07 -5.86 -44.22
C GLN A 581 25.18 -7.39 -44.04
N PRO A 582 26.15 -8.05 -44.70
CA PRO A 582 26.32 -9.49 -44.57
C PRO A 582 26.89 -9.90 -43.21
N VAL A 583 26.52 -11.11 -42.78
CA VAL A 583 26.81 -11.65 -41.44
C VAL A 583 27.55 -12.97 -41.59
N ILE A 584 28.54 -13.20 -40.72
CA ILE A 584 29.33 -14.43 -40.65
C ILE A 584 29.06 -15.10 -39.29
N LYS A 585 28.70 -16.39 -39.33
CA LYS A 585 28.58 -17.27 -38.17
C LYS A 585 29.83 -18.12 -38.07
N VAL A 586 30.48 -18.09 -36.91
CA VAL A 586 31.74 -18.78 -36.62
C VAL A 586 31.48 -19.78 -35.49
N CYS A 587 31.69 -21.07 -35.73
CA CYS A 587 31.56 -22.08 -34.69
C CYS A 587 32.65 -21.92 -33.63
N CYS A 588 32.28 -21.85 -32.34
CA CYS A 588 33.25 -21.60 -31.27
C CYS A 588 34.24 -22.76 -31.06
N SER A 589 33.82 -24.00 -31.34
CA SER A 589 34.67 -25.19 -31.15
C SER A 589 35.51 -25.56 -32.37
N THR A 590 35.02 -25.31 -33.58
CA THR A 590 35.69 -25.72 -34.83
C THR A 590 36.26 -24.57 -35.65
N GLY A 591 35.87 -23.32 -35.36
CA GLY A 591 36.25 -22.15 -36.16
C GLY A 591 35.59 -22.08 -37.54
N ASN A 592 34.73 -23.04 -37.90
CA ASN A 592 34.07 -23.09 -39.21
C ASN A 592 33.19 -21.86 -39.43
N LYS A 593 33.31 -21.25 -40.62
CA LYS A 593 32.62 -20.01 -40.99
C LYS A 593 31.48 -20.31 -41.97
N THR A 594 30.29 -19.81 -41.67
CA THR A 594 29.12 -19.81 -42.56
C THR A 594 28.72 -18.37 -42.87
N TYR A 595 28.40 -18.10 -44.14
CA TYR A 595 28.20 -16.75 -44.67
C TYR A 595 26.75 -16.51 -45.02
N PHE A 596 26.19 -15.41 -44.52
CA PHE A 596 24.83 -14.97 -44.79
C PHE A 596 24.85 -13.62 -45.51
N LYS A 597 24.04 -13.49 -46.57
CA LYS A 597 23.90 -12.25 -47.34
C LYS A 597 23.24 -11.14 -46.52
N THR A 598 22.25 -11.49 -45.71
CA THR A 598 21.52 -10.55 -44.87
C THR A 598 21.47 -11.02 -43.42
N ILE A 599 21.32 -10.05 -42.50
CA ILE A 599 21.07 -10.36 -41.10
C ILE A 599 19.75 -11.11 -40.88
N THR A 600 18.78 -10.98 -41.80
CA THR A 600 17.49 -11.67 -41.71
C THR A 600 17.65 -13.16 -41.98
N ASP A 601 18.48 -13.54 -42.96
CA ASP A 601 18.76 -14.95 -43.24
C ASP A 601 19.57 -15.58 -42.10
N ALA A 602 20.55 -14.83 -41.57
CA ALA A 602 21.31 -15.23 -40.40
C ALA A 602 20.42 -15.42 -39.16
N ALA A 603 19.44 -14.55 -38.94
CA ALA A 603 18.54 -14.63 -37.78
C ALA A 603 17.53 -15.79 -37.88
N LYS A 604 17.11 -16.14 -39.11
CA LYS A 604 16.27 -17.33 -39.37
C LYS A 604 17.00 -18.64 -39.04
N ASP A 605 18.29 -18.73 -39.35
CA ASP A 605 19.12 -19.92 -39.06
C ASP A 605 19.14 -20.30 -37.56
N VAL A 606 19.00 -19.30 -36.69
CA VAL A 606 19.01 -19.46 -35.22
C VAL A 606 17.68 -19.13 -34.56
N ASN A 607 16.62 -18.96 -35.35
CA ASN A 607 15.26 -18.69 -34.90
C ASN A 607 15.12 -17.52 -33.91
N ILE A 608 15.81 -16.40 -34.18
CA ILE A 608 15.64 -15.13 -33.43
C ILE A 608 15.29 -13.98 -34.37
N SER A 609 14.90 -12.83 -33.82
CA SER A 609 14.63 -11.64 -34.63
C SER A 609 15.92 -10.99 -35.14
N SER A 610 15.90 -10.40 -36.34
CA SER A 610 17.05 -9.69 -36.90
C SER A 610 17.63 -8.60 -35.97
N PRO A 611 16.80 -7.82 -35.22
CA PRO A 611 17.29 -6.91 -34.19
C PRO A 611 18.01 -7.62 -33.03
N ALA A 612 17.52 -8.76 -32.57
CA ALA A 612 18.14 -9.53 -31.50
C ALA A 612 19.51 -10.07 -31.92
N LEU A 613 19.64 -10.59 -33.15
CA LEU A 613 20.92 -11.05 -33.67
C LEU A 613 21.91 -9.89 -33.82
N ARG A 614 21.44 -8.72 -34.30
CA ARG A 614 22.27 -7.51 -34.41
C ARG A 614 22.87 -7.11 -33.06
N GLN A 615 22.05 -7.12 -32.02
CA GLN A 615 22.50 -6.77 -30.68
C GLN A 615 23.61 -7.71 -30.23
N ARG A 616 23.44 -9.02 -30.43
CA ARG A 616 24.44 -10.04 -30.08
C ARG A 616 25.75 -9.88 -30.84
N ILE A 617 25.71 -9.52 -32.13
CA ILE A 617 26.91 -9.21 -32.91
C ILE A 617 27.65 -8.00 -32.32
N ILE A 618 26.93 -6.93 -31.99
CA ILE A 618 27.52 -5.69 -31.44
C ILE A 618 28.09 -5.92 -30.05
N THR A 619 27.39 -6.67 -29.20
CA THR A 619 27.83 -6.98 -27.83
C THR A 619 28.77 -8.18 -27.75
N GLN A 620 29.13 -8.78 -28.89
CA GLN A 620 29.97 -9.97 -28.98
C GLN A 620 29.45 -11.17 -28.16
N VAL A 621 28.13 -11.26 -28.00
CA VAL A 621 27.48 -12.33 -27.23
C VAL A 621 27.25 -13.54 -28.12
N HIS A 622 27.72 -14.71 -27.68
CA HIS A 622 27.55 -15.97 -28.39
C HIS A 622 26.08 -16.43 -28.41
N LEU A 623 25.73 -17.22 -29.42
CA LEU A 623 24.42 -17.83 -29.57
C LEU A 623 24.56 -19.23 -30.17
N LEU A 624 24.03 -20.24 -29.48
CA LEU A 624 24.07 -21.65 -29.88
C LEU A 624 25.50 -22.13 -30.19
N ASP A 625 26.48 -21.78 -29.34
CA ASP A 625 27.91 -22.09 -29.53
C ASP A 625 28.55 -21.52 -30.80
N HIS A 626 27.99 -20.42 -31.32
CA HIS A 626 28.53 -19.67 -32.44
C HIS A 626 28.77 -18.21 -32.06
N HIS A 627 29.89 -17.68 -32.55
CA HIS A 627 30.22 -16.27 -32.56
C HIS A 627 29.75 -15.64 -33.87
N TRP A 628 29.19 -14.43 -33.80
CA TRP A 628 28.58 -13.77 -34.95
C TRP A 628 29.24 -12.42 -35.20
N ILE A 629 29.65 -12.17 -36.44
CA ILE A 629 30.34 -10.93 -36.83
C ILE A 629 29.75 -10.36 -38.13
N PHE A 630 29.80 -9.04 -38.27
CA PHE A 630 29.58 -8.41 -39.58
C PHE A 630 30.81 -8.64 -40.46
N ASN A 631 30.59 -8.93 -41.74
CA ASN A 631 31.69 -9.02 -42.69
C ASN A 631 32.27 -7.62 -42.90
N LYS A 632 33.53 -7.43 -42.51
CA LYS A 632 34.24 -6.13 -42.57
C LYS A 632 34.85 -5.82 -43.94
N ASP A 633 34.88 -6.80 -44.85
CA ASP A 633 35.48 -6.65 -46.18
C ASP A 633 34.56 -5.89 -47.16
N ILE A 634 33.35 -5.51 -46.72
CA ILE A 634 32.37 -4.73 -47.48
C ILE A 634 32.22 -3.38 -46.79
N LYS A 635 32.28 -2.29 -47.57
CA LYS A 635 32.21 -0.90 -47.07
C LYS A 635 31.11 -0.76 -46.01
N PRO A 636 31.39 -0.09 -44.88
CA PRO A 636 30.46 0.01 -43.77
C PRO A 636 29.11 0.59 -44.22
N THR A 637 28.03 -0.16 -44.02
CA THR A 637 26.67 0.37 -44.14
C THR A 637 26.42 1.36 -43.00
N HIS A 638 25.36 2.16 -43.06
CA HIS A 638 25.00 3.12 -41.99
C HIS A 638 24.71 2.47 -40.62
N TYR A 639 24.74 1.13 -40.56
CA TYR A 639 24.64 0.35 -39.33
C TYR A 639 25.99 0.01 -38.68
N SER A 640 27.11 0.44 -39.27
CA SER A 640 28.48 0.20 -38.79
C SER A 640 28.95 1.29 -37.84
#